data_AF-A0A974PET0-F1
#
_entry.id   AF-A0A974PET0-F1
#
_cell.length_a   1.000
_cell.length_b   1.000
_cell.length_c   1.000
_cell.angle_alpha   90.00
_cell.angle_beta   90.00
_cell.angle_gamma   90.00
#
_symmetry.space_group_name_H-M   'P 1'
#
loop_
_entity.id
_entity.type
_entity.pdbx_description
1 polymer ?
#
loop_
_entity_poly.entity_id
_entity_poly.type
_entity_poly.pdbx_seq_one_letter_code
_entity_poly.pdbx_strand_id
1 'polypeptide(L)'
;MGNPQGTLRTDASGGTISMFESMIAGRIKACWIICTNPVATVPNRKKVIAALEAAELVITQDSFLDTETNRYADILLPGALWAEGEGVMINSERNLTLMQQAVEPPGEAMPDWQLIARVAAEMGYAEAFAYQSSAEVYAEIQQAWNPKTGYDLRGATYARLRETPVQWPSAPDQPNDRNPIRYLNRKGGTAFNEPVDGSVPDIVFPTDSGKAVFWARPYMPPAEMPDSDYPFVLNSGRLQHQWHTLTKTGKVPKLNKLNPGPFVEIHPEDAEVLGIKDRQPVELRSRRGQAVLPAVLSDRVRPGNCFAPFHWNDVFGAQLAVNDVTNDAVDPLSLQPELKFCSVSLVKAAGQPSGEPQAPDMGQNQPAPPAAAENAHLKETVTMKQLDALAGMFGLEAPTAMTLDSREQAYLSGFITSLRTEAGRSASGIPVLPATAPFEPSTRYFVDGLLAGMFSRTPLPGAEPHSRQVMPPGPVSSGAASEDAEAAGKLPVTILWASQTGNAEGAAIDCAKKLQQAGYDIRLVNMNQYSVSDLAKTRFALFIASTFGAGDPPDNGESFYQSLKAENPSLLKDLRYAVLAFGDSNYDLFCGFGKNLDTRLEELGASRLLDCAHCDTDYQAQADAWTKDISELLRGFAGSPEPSGLAAASGISSASIAAPGPASPNPEQRGYHRNHPVPSRLLFKQHLNKAGSEKETRHYAFDLKSAGVQFEAGDALGVWPVNCPGLVDDLLHTLGIEPSAPVMVADRGELPVNEALHRHFEIARITPEMLRFIRDRTQNRQLIKLLQSENQAELKQWLWGRQLIDVLQEFPVTLSAQEFLEQLKPLQPRLYSISSSPKAHPDEVHITVSTVRYENNGNARKGVCSTFLADLATEDTEIPIFIQRNAHFRPPANPDAPMIMVGPGTGIAPFRGFLQERKASGAKGKNWLIFGEQREDSDFYFRGELEALREEGFLQRLNTAFSRDQAEKIYVQHRILEHGAEIWAWLQEGAHFYVCGDARQMAKEVDAALKTVIRQHGGMTADEANDYVKEMSLTKRYARDVY
;
A
#
# COMPACT_ATOMS: atom_id res chain seq x y z
N MET A 1 13.36 -21.07 43.56
CA MET A 1 14.48 -21.96 43.18
C MET A 1 14.87 -23.00 44.23
N GLY A 2 14.82 -22.76 45.55
CA GLY A 2 15.11 -23.83 46.53
C GLY A 2 16.57 -24.29 46.65
N ASN A 3 17.42 -23.92 45.68
CA ASN A 3 18.87 -24.11 45.71
C ASN A 3 19.48 -23.61 47.04
N PRO A 4 20.36 -24.41 47.69
CA PRO A 4 21.04 -23.98 48.91
C PRO A 4 21.83 -22.69 48.72
N GLN A 5 21.89 -21.86 49.75
CA GLN A 5 22.60 -20.58 49.69
C GLN A 5 24.08 -20.80 49.34
N GLY A 6 24.54 -20.19 48.25
CA GLY A 6 25.92 -20.29 47.76
C GLY A 6 26.18 -21.36 46.69
N THR A 7 25.18 -22.13 46.23
CA THR A 7 25.39 -23.11 45.14
C THR A 7 25.36 -22.51 43.74
N LEU A 8 24.77 -21.32 43.57
CA LEU A 8 24.87 -20.54 42.34
C LEU A 8 26.10 -19.63 42.42
N ARG A 9 26.91 -19.60 41.34
CA ARG A 9 28.01 -18.63 41.23
C ARG A 9 27.45 -17.21 41.28
N THR A 10 28.09 -16.36 42.08
CA THR A 10 27.72 -14.95 42.23
C THR A 10 28.60 -14.02 41.42
N ASP A 11 29.67 -14.54 40.81
CA ASP A 11 30.51 -13.82 39.85
C ASP A 11 29.68 -13.49 38.60
N ALA A 12 29.48 -12.20 38.33
CA ALA A 12 28.87 -11.76 37.07
C ALA A 12 29.81 -12.08 35.90
N SER A 13 29.25 -12.47 34.75
CA SER A 13 30.04 -12.63 33.53
C SER A 13 30.49 -11.27 32.99
N GLY A 14 31.63 -11.23 32.29
CA GLY A 14 32.15 -10.02 31.64
C GLY A 14 31.37 -9.57 30.39
N GLY A 15 30.14 -10.05 30.21
CA GLY A 15 29.30 -9.76 29.04
C GLY A 15 29.83 -10.41 27.74
N THR A 16 29.12 -10.13 26.65
CA THR A 16 29.37 -10.75 25.33
C THR A 16 30.75 -10.40 24.75
N ILE A 17 31.25 -9.18 24.96
CA ILE A 17 32.58 -8.79 24.44
C ILE A 17 33.70 -9.59 25.15
N SER A 18 33.63 -9.73 26.48
CA SER A 18 34.64 -10.49 27.23
C SER A 18 34.52 -12.00 27.04
N MET A 19 33.36 -12.50 26.60
CA MET A 19 33.20 -13.87 26.13
C MET A 19 34.12 -14.14 24.92
N PHE A 20 34.05 -13.31 23.88
CA PHE A 20 34.91 -13.45 22.69
C PHE A 20 36.41 -13.27 23.02
N GLU A 21 36.77 -12.36 23.91
CA GLU A 21 38.15 -12.27 24.43
C GLU A 21 38.61 -13.55 25.11
N SER A 22 37.71 -14.18 25.87
CA SER A 22 38.01 -15.42 26.60
C SER A 22 38.07 -16.64 25.69
N MET A 23 37.41 -16.61 24.53
CA MET A 23 37.58 -17.58 23.45
C MET A 23 38.95 -17.44 22.80
N ILE A 24 39.35 -16.23 22.39
CA ILE A 24 40.71 -15.94 21.84
C ILE A 24 41.80 -16.36 22.85
N ALA A 25 41.58 -16.13 24.15
CA ALA A 25 42.51 -16.51 25.20
C ALA A 25 42.48 -18.02 25.58
N GLY A 26 41.72 -18.87 24.87
CA GLY A 26 41.59 -20.31 25.14
C GLY A 26 40.92 -20.67 26.47
N ARG A 27 40.28 -19.71 27.15
CA ARG A 27 39.55 -19.92 28.42
C ARG A 27 38.13 -20.45 28.18
N ILE A 28 37.52 -20.09 27.05
CA ILE A 28 36.27 -20.67 26.56
C ILE A 28 36.63 -21.49 25.32
N LYS A 29 36.52 -22.82 25.45
CA LYS A 29 36.87 -23.78 24.38
C LYS A 29 35.70 -24.06 23.44
N ALA A 30 34.49 -24.09 23.95
CA ALA A 30 33.28 -24.35 23.18
C ALA A 30 32.31 -23.17 23.26
N CYS A 31 31.69 -22.82 22.14
CA CYS A 31 30.67 -21.78 22.05
C CYS A 31 29.41 -22.36 21.38
N TRP A 32 28.24 -22.16 21.99
CA TRP A 32 26.94 -22.50 21.38
C TRP A 32 26.13 -21.23 21.19
N ILE A 33 25.83 -20.92 19.93
CA ILE A 33 25.17 -19.70 19.48
C ILE A 33 23.76 -20.08 19.00
N ILE A 34 22.73 -19.52 19.64
CA ILE A 34 21.33 -19.85 19.38
C ILE A 34 20.59 -18.61 18.88
N CYS A 35 19.94 -18.72 17.72
CA CYS A 35 19.08 -17.70 17.10
C CYS A 35 19.70 -16.30 16.97
N THR A 36 21.02 -16.20 16.82
CA THR A 36 21.73 -14.91 16.71
C THR A 36 22.94 -14.99 15.80
N ASN A 37 23.28 -13.86 15.20
CA ASN A 37 24.29 -13.74 14.15
C ASN A 37 25.39 -12.74 14.58
N PRO A 38 26.25 -13.11 15.54
CA PRO A 38 27.25 -12.21 16.14
C PRO A 38 28.28 -11.70 15.14
N VAL A 39 28.66 -12.46 14.11
CA VAL A 39 29.61 -12.00 13.07
C VAL A 39 29.08 -10.75 12.33
N ALA A 40 27.77 -10.58 12.23
CA ALA A 40 27.16 -9.39 11.63
C ALA A 40 26.77 -8.31 12.66
N THR A 41 26.51 -8.65 13.93
CA THR A 41 25.85 -7.75 14.89
C THR A 41 26.67 -7.30 16.09
N VAL A 42 27.72 -8.03 16.47
CA VAL A 42 28.60 -7.65 17.57
C VAL A 42 29.69 -6.72 17.02
N PRO A 43 30.04 -5.62 17.71
CA PRO A 43 31.05 -4.69 17.24
C PRO A 43 32.46 -5.29 17.26
N ASN A 44 33.39 -4.62 16.56
CA ASN A 44 34.73 -5.13 16.30
C ASN A 44 34.66 -6.55 15.71
N ARG A 45 33.95 -6.67 14.59
CA ARG A 45 33.65 -7.93 13.89
C ARG A 45 34.86 -8.86 13.73
N LYS A 46 36.05 -8.30 13.44
CA LYS A 46 37.31 -9.06 13.35
C LYS A 46 37.65 -9.86 14.62
N LYS A 47 37.38 -9.28 15.79
CA LYS A 47 37.57 -9.93 17.11
C LYS A 47 36.58 -11.08 17.32
N VAL A 48 35.34 -10.92 16.83
CA VAL A 48 34.32 -11.99 16.84
C VAL A 48 34.75 -13.15 15.96
N ILE A 49 35.19 -12.86 14.73
CA ILE A 49 35.72 -13.87 13.80
C ILE A 49 36.92 -14.61 14.41
N ALA A 50 37.94 -13.88 14.87
CA ALA A 50 39.13 -14.48 15.50
C ALA A 50 38.80 -15.29 16.76
N ALA A 51 37.72 -14.95 17.48
CA ALA A 51 37.24 -15.72 18.63
C ALA A 51 36.58 -17.04 18.22
N LEU A 52 35.78 -17.05 17.15
CA LEU A 52 35.17 -18.26 16.61
C LEU A 52 36.22 -19.19 16.01
N GLU A 53 37.18 -18.64 15.25
CA GLU A 53 38.33 -19.38 14.69
C GLU A 53 39.28 -19.95 15.76
N ALA A 54 39.31 -19.37 16.96
CA ALA A 54 40.13 -19.83 18.08
C ALA A 54 39.43 -20.83 19.02
N ALA A 55 38.12 -21.02 18.89
CA ALA A 55 37.39 -22.00 19.68
C ALA A 55 37.70 -23.43 19.20
N GLU A 56 37.71 -24.40 20.13
CA GLU A 56 37.85 -25.83 19.84
C GLU A 56 36.54 -26.47 19.34
N LEU A 57 35.41 -25.78 19.53
CA LEU A 57 34.09 -26.20 19.06
C LEU A 57 33.14 -24.99 18.96
N VAL A 58 32.55 -24.76 17.79
CA VAL A 58 31.48 -23.80 17.55
C VAL A 58 30.22 -24.52 17.10
N ILE A 59 29.18 -24.46 17.93
CA ILE A 59 27.83 -24.95 17.61
C ILE A 59 26.96 -23.73 17.27
N THR A 60 26.28 -23.78 16.13
CA THR A 60 25.22 -22.83 15.79
C THR A 60 23.87 -23.54 15.80
N GLN A 61 22.83 -22.83 16.21
CA GLN A 61 21.46 -23.29 16.19
C GLN A 61 20.61 -22.17 15.58
N ASP A 62 20.21 -22.37 14.34
CA ASP A 62 19.56 -21.37 13.49
C ASP A 62 18.51 -22.04 12.60
N SER A 63 17.49 -21.28 12.20
CA SER A 63 16.49 -21.66 11.21
C SER A 63 16.93 -21.36 9.77
N PHE A 64 18.06 -20.67 9.59
CA PHE A 64 18.58 -20.27 8.30
C PHE A 64 20.01 -20.76 8.12
N LEU A 65 20.27 -21.47 7.02
CA LEU A 65 21.59 -21.97 6.66
C LEU A 65 22.58 -20.83 6.38
N ASP A 66 22.21 -19.92 5.48
CA ASP A 66 23.09 -18.87 4.96
C ASP A 66 23.15 -17.64 5.89
N THR A 67 24.00 -17.72 6.92
CA THR A 67 24.38 -16.61 7.79
C THR A 67 25.90 -16.47 7.89
N GLU A 68 26.40 -15.29 8.26
CA GLU A 68 27.85 -15.05 8.38
C GLU A 68 28.46 -15.80 9.56
N THR A 69 27.67 -16.09 10.59
CA THR A 69 28.14 -16.84 11.78
C THR A 69 28.22 -18.33 11.50
N ASN A 70 27.27 -18.90 10.75
CA ASN A 70 27.25 -20.34 10.43
C ASN A 70 28.49 -20.78 9.61
N ARG A 71 29.16 -19.86 8.91
CA ARG A 71 30.43 -20.11 8.21
C ARG A 71 31.58 -20.53 9.14
N TYR A 72 31.45 -20.29 10.45
CA TYR A 72 32.44 -20.62 11.48
C TYR A 72 31.97 -21.72 12.43
N ALA A 73 30.88 -22.43 12.09
CA ALA A 73 30.34 -23.51 12.90
C ALA A 73 30.91 -24.87 12.49
N ASP A 74 31.36 -25.66 13.47
CA ASP A 74 31.66 -27.07 13.30
C ASP A 74 30.37 -27.92 13.24
N ILE A 75 29.33 -27.46 13.95
CA ILE A 75 28.02 -28.10 14.03
C ILE A 75 26.94 -27.04 13.83
N LEU A 76 26.03 -27.29 12.88
CA LEU A 76 24.79 -26.52 12.71
C LEU A 76 23.60 -27.40 13.09
N LEU A 77 22.83 -26.96 14.08
CA LEU A 77 21.61 -27.61 14.55
C LEU A 77 20.38 -26.89 13.96
N PRO A 78 19.43 -27.60 13.31
CA PRO A 78 18.30 -26.98 12.64
C PRO A 78 17.22 -26.55 13.66
N GLY A 79 17.19 -25.26 14.00
CA GLY A 79 16.21 -24.68 14.91
C GLY A 79 14.90 -24.33 14.19
N ALA A 80 13.76 -24.80 14.71
CA ALA A 80 12.45 -24.44 14.18
C ALA A 80 12.15 -22.94 14.38
N LEU A 81 11.51 -22.30 13.39
CA LEU A 81 11.03 -20.91 13.53
C LEU A 81 9.90 -20.81 14.55
N TRP A 82 9.67 -19.60 15.07
CA TRP A 82 8.55 -19.25 15.95
C TRP A 82 7.21 -19.93 15.59
N ALA A 83 6.80 -19.95 14.31
CA ALA A 83 5.53 -20.54 13.83
C ALA A 83 5.51 -22.08 13.76
N GLU A 84 6.67 -22.71 13.86
CA GLU A 84 6.91 -24.14 13.70
C GLU A 84 7.02 -24.88 15.05
N GLY A 85 6.86 -24.17 16.18
CA GLY A 85 6.92 -24.77 17.51
C GLY A 85 5.96 -24.12 18.52
N GLU A 86 5.59 -24.88 19.55
CA GLU A 86 4.75 -24.38 20.65
C GLU A 86 5.62 -23.90 21.83
N GLY A 87 5.34 -22.71 22.37
CA GLY A 87 6.07 -22.14 23.52
C GLY A 87 5.46 -20.83 24.04
N VAL A 88 5.78 -20.43 25.27
CA VAL A 88 5.27 -19.18 25.86
C VAL A 88 6.20 -18.02 25.52
N MET A 89 5.69 -17.05 24.77
CA MET A 89 6.38 -15.84 24.35
C MET A 89 6.03 -14.67 25.27
N ILE A 90 6.98 -13.73 25.46
CA ILE A 90 6.79 -12.53 26.28
C ILE A 90 7.20 -11.26 25.53
N ASN A 91 6.40 -10.21 25.65
CA ASN A 91 6.73 -8.88 25.12
C ASN A 91 7.21 -7.89 26.21
N SER A 92 7.69 -6.72 25.80
CA SER A 92 8.17 -5.67 26.71
C SER A 92 7.12 -5.13 27.70
N GLU A 93 5.82 -5.35 27.42
CA GLU A 93 4.72 -4.98 28.33
C GLU A 93 4.47 -6.03 29.44
N ARG A 94 5.28 -7.11 29.49
CA ARG A 94 5.11 -8.29 30.36
C ARG A 94 3.93 -9.18 29.99
N ASN A 95 3.40 -9.04 28.79
CA ASN A 95 2.30 -9.87 28.30
C ASN A 95 2.84 -11.22 27.84
N LEU A 96 2.46 -12.29 28.56
CA LEU A 96 2.72 -13.67 28.19
C LEU A 96 1.64 -14.12 27.21
N THR A 97 2.05 -14.73 26.11
CA THR A 97 1.16 -15.30 25.09
C THR A 97 1.64 -16.72 24.82
N LEU A 98 0.76 -17.72 24.86
CA LEU A 98 1.11 -19.01 24.29
C LEU A 98 1.17 -18.86 22.77
N MET A 99 2.36 -19.05 22.22
CA MET A 99 2.51 -19.30 20.81
C MET A 99 2.25 -20.79 20.56
N GLN A 100 1.17 -21.09 19.85
CA GLN A 100 0.85 -22.44 19.40
C GLN A 100 1.56 -22.69 18.06
N GLN A 101 1.96 -23.94 17.84
CA GLN A 101 2.50 -24.38 16.55
C GLN A 101 1.41 -24.19 15.47
N ALA A 102 1.76 -23.50 14.38
CA ALA A 102 0.83 -23.19 13.29
C ALA A 102 1.15 -23.94 11.98
N VAL A 103 2.39 -24.43 11.85
CA VAL A 103 2.90 -25.26 10.76
C VAL A 103 3.87 -26.31 11.30
N GLU A 104 4.08 -27.41 10.58
CA GLU A 104 5.15 -28.36 10.91
C GLU A 104 6.54 -27.77 10.58
N PRO A 105 7.57 -28.01 11.41
CA PRO A 105 8.93 -27.62 11.10
C PRO A 105 9.46 -28.38 9.85
N PRO A 106 10.25 -27.74 8.98
CA PRO A 106 10.73 -28.37 7.76
C PRO A 106 11.85 -29.39 8.04
N GLY A 107 11.68 -30.61 7.50
CA GLY A 107 12.71 -31.65 7.54
C GLY A 107 12.99 -32.17 8.95
N GLU A 108 14.23 -31.98 9.42
CA GLU A 108 14.68 -32.39 10.76
C GLU A 108 14.71 -31.23 11.77
N ALA A 109 14.21 -30.05 11.38
CA ALA A 109 14.15 -28.90 12.29
C ALA A 109 13.23 -29.19 13.50
N MET A 110 13.60 -28.69 14.68
CA MET A 110 12.82 -28.89 15.89
C MET A 110 12.91 -27.68 16.84
N PRO A 111 11.94 -27.51 17.77
CA PRO A 111 11.97 -26.39 18.71
C PRO A 111 13.26 -26.34 19.54
N ASP A 112 13.75 -25.14 19.81
CA ASP A 112 15.06 -24.90 20.44
C ASP A 112 15.29 -25.70 21.74
N TRP A 113 14.23 -25.85 22.55
CA TRP A 113 14.29 -26.58 23.81
C TRP A 113 14.56 -28.09 23.61
N GLN A 114 14.11 -28.69 22.49
CA GLN A 114 14.36 -30.10 22.19
C GLN A 114 15.82 -30.34 21.80
N LEU A 115 16.42 -29.42 21.03
CA LEU A 115 17.85 -29.49 20.69
C LEU A 115 18.70 -29.41 21.97
N ILE A 116 18.39 -28.46 22.85
CA ILE A 116 19.05 -28.31 24.16
C ILE A 116 18.87 -29.57 25.01
N ALA A 117 17.65 -30.09 25.14
CA ALA A 117 17.36 -31.26 25.95
C ALA A 117 18.05 -32.55 25.43
N ARG A 118 18.08 -32.75 24.11
CA ARG A 118 18.76 -33.91 23.48
C ARG A 118 20.28 -33.84 23.66
N VAL A 119 20.90 -32.69 23.40
CA VAL A 119 22.34 -32.52 23.63
C VAL A 119 22.68 -32.72 25.12
N ALA A 120 21.86 -32.19 26.03
CA ALA A 120 22.05 -32.41 27.47
C ALA A 120 21.89 -33.90 27.86
N ALA A 121 20.96 -34.62 27.24
CA ALA A 121 20.79 -36.06 27.46
C ALA A 121 22.01 -36.88 27.00
N GLU A 122 22.55 -36.60 25.81
CA GLU A 122 23.80 -37.22 25.32
C GLU A 122 25.03 -36.84 26.15
N MET A 123 25.03 -35.65 26.77
CA MET A 123 26.03 -35.24 27.76
C MET A 123 25.86 -35.91 29.15
N GLY A 124 24.87 -36.80 29.31
CA GLY A 124 24.61 -37.55 30.54
C GLY A 124 23.63 -36.91 31.53
N TYR A 125 22.96 -35.80 31.16
CA TYR A 125 22.00 -35.08 32.01
C TYR A 125 20.54 -35.44 31.71
N ALA A 126 20.27 -36.61 31.13
CA ALA A 126 18.94 -37.02 30.67
C ALA A 126 17.84 -36.90 31.75
N GLU A 127 18.14 -37.23 33.02
CA GLU A 127 17.19 -37.10 34.13
C GLU A 127 16.75 -35.64 34.39
N ALA A 128 17.63 -34.66 34.15
CA ALA A 128 17.36 -33.25 34.34
C ALA A 128 16.71 -32.58 33.13
N PHE A 129 16.72 -33.25 31.96
CA PHE A 129 16.22 -32.71 30.69
C PHE A 129 15.13 -33.59 30.05
N ALA A 130 14.46 -34.44 30.83
CA ALA A 130 13.49 -35.43 30.37
C ALA A 130 12.12 -34.85 29.91
N TYR A 131 12.03 -33.56 29.58
CA TYR A 131 10.78 -32.92 29.20
C TYR A 131 10.17 -33.52 27.93
N GLN A 132 8.89 -33.84 27.98
CA GLN A 132 8.11 -34.35 26.84
C GLN A 132 7.38 -33.24 26.09
N SER A 133 7.28 -32.03 26.67
CA SER A 133 6.58 -30.89 26.06
C SER A 133 7.12 -29.54 26.54
N SER A 134 6.90 -28.48 25.75
CA SER A 134 7.16 -27.10 26.17
C SER A 134 6.28 -26.64 27.33
N ALA A 135 5.15 -27.31 27.56
CA ALA A 135 4.32 -27.12 28.75
C ALA A 135 5.02 -27.56 30.04
N GLU A 136 5.81 -28.64 30.01
CA GLU A 136 6.61 -29.09 31.16
C GLU A 136 7.79 -28.15 31.42
N VAL A 137 8.51 -27.73 30.36
CA VAL A 137 9.57 -26.71 30.45
C VAL A 137 9.02 -25.42 31.07
N TYR A 138 7.85 -24.95 30.63
CA TYR A 138 7.23 -23.77 31.20
C TYR A 138 6.71 -23.99 32.63
N ALA A 139 6.19 -25.18 32.96
CA ALA A 139 5.78 -25.52 34.32
C ALA A 139 6.96 -25.45 35.31
N GLU A 140 8.18 -25.82 34.87
CA GLU A 140 9.39 -25.57 35.67
C GLU A 140 9.70 -24.08 35.79
N ILE A 141 9.63 -23.31 34.70
CA ILE A 141 9.82 -21.84 34.73
C ILE A 141 8.84 -21.19 35.73
N GLN A 142 7.60 -21.67 35.83
CA GLN A 142 6.63 -21.19 36.83
C GLN A 142 7.03 -21.47 38.30
N GLN A 143 7.90 -22.45 38.57
CA GLN A 143 8.46 -22.69 39.92
C GLN A 143 9.45 -21.59 40.33
N ALA A 144 10.04 -20.87 39.37
CA ALA A 144 10.79 -19.66 39.63
C ALA A 144 9.82 -18.50 39.92
N TRP A 145 9.38 -18.39 41.17
CA TRP A 145 8.64 -17.22 41.66
C TRP A 145 9.43 -16.51 42.78
N ASN A 146 9.20 -15.21 42.97
CA ASN A 146 9.87 -14.40 43.97
C ASN A 146 8.90 -13.34 44.55
N PRO A 147 8.40 -13.53 45.79
CA PRO A 147 7.48 -12.58 46.43
C PRO A 147 8.11 -11.20 46.61
N LYS A 148 9.38 -11.11 47.07
CA LYS A 148 10.05 -9.84 47.33
C LYS A 148 10.11 -8.92 46.09
N THR A 149 10.13 -9.49 44.88
CA THR A 149 10.22 -8.73 43.61
C THR A 149 8.90 -8.64 42.83
N GLY A 150 7.83 -9.27 43.33
CA GLY A 150 6.58 -9.45 42.59
C GLY A 150 6.77 -10.18 41.25
N TYR A 151 7.79 -11.05 41.11
CA TYR A 151 7.92 -11.93 39.95
C TYR A 151 7.12 -13.20 40.22
N ASP A 152 5.98 -13.33 39.55
CA ASP A 152 5.09 -14.48 39.69
C ASP A 152 4.41 -14.76 38.35
N LEU A 153 4.59 -15.98 37.84
CA LEU A 153 3.98 -16.47 36.61
C LEU A 153 3.01 -17.63 36.86
N ARG A 154 2.84 -18.09 38.11
CA ARG A 154 2.14 -19.35 38.44
C ARG A 154 0.67 -19.35 38.05
N GLY A 155 0.02 -18.18 38.06
CA GLY A 155 -1.36 -17.99 37.59
C GLY A 155 -1.53 -17.91 36.08
N ALA A 156 -0.45 -17.83 35.31
CA ALA A 156 -0.43 -17.82 33.84
C ALA A 156 -0.12 -19.24 33.32
N THR A 157 -0.96 -20.22 33.66
CA THR A 157 -0.80 -21.62 33.26
C THR A 157 -0.96 -21.81 31.75
N TYR A 158 -0.44 -22.92 31.20
CA TYR A 158 -0.60 -23.26 29.78
C TYR A 158 -2.08 -23.31 29.34
N ALA A 159 -2.96 -23.87 30.16
CA ALA A 159 -4.40 -23.91 29.90
C ALA A 159 -4.99 -22.50 29.78
N ARG A 160 -4.67 -21.59 30.71
CA ARG A 160 -5.13 -20.20 30.66
C ARG A 160 -4.55 -19.43 29.46
N LEU A 161 -3.28 -19.69 29.12
CA LEU A 161 -2.62 -19.04 27.99
C LEU A 161 -3.14 -19.51 26.62
N ARG A 162 -3.80 -20.69 26.53
CA ARG A 162 -4.59 -21.08 25.34
C ARG A 162 -5.87 -20.25 25.17
N GLU A 163 -6.45 -19.74 26.26
CA GLU A 163 -7.69 -18.96 26.23
C GLU A 163 -7.43 -17.46 26.00
N THR A 164 -6.37 -16.92 26.62
CA THR A 164 -6.05 -15.49 26.57
C THR A 164 -4.59 -15.22 26.93
N PRO A 165 -3.94 -14.20 26.34
CA PRO A 165 -2.68 -13.68 26.87
C PRO A 165 -2.84 -13.16 28.31
N VAL A 166 -1.79 -13.31 29.12
CA VAL A 166 -1.78 -12.93 30.55
C VAL A 166 -0.58 -12.02 30.85
N GLN A 167 -0.84 -10.83 31.37
CA GLN A 167 0.20 -9.88 31.76
C GLN A 167 0.67 -10.13 33.19
N TRP A 168 1.96 -10.41 33.38
CA TRP A 168 2.50 -10.67 34.73
C TRP A 168 2.76 -9.36 35.51
N PRO A 169 2.64 -9.37 36.86
CA PRO A 169 2.51 -10.53 37.76
C PRO A 169 1.16 -11.26 37.67
N SER A 170 1.21 -12.59 37.69
CA SER A 170 0.04 -13.46 37.71
C SER A 170 0.25 -14.55 38.77
N ALA A 171 -0.33 -14.33 39.95
CA ALA A 171 -0.36 -15.30 41.03
C ALA A 171 -1.49 -16.32 40.81
N PRO A 172 -1.44 -17.52 41.44
CA PRO A 172 -2.58 -18.43 41.48
C PRO A 172 -3.83 -17.70 41.99
N ASP A 173 -5.00 -18.15 41.52
CA ASP A 173 -6.32 -17.64 41.93
C ASP A 173 -6.61 -16.16 41.60
N GLN A 174 -5.75 -15.46 40.83
CA GLN A 174 -6.09 -14.13 40.29
C GLN A 174 -6.86 -14.23 38.96
N PRO A 175 -8.12 -13.76 38.89
CA PRO A 175 -8.95 -13.83 37.69
C PRO A 175 -8.59 -12.79 36.62
N ASN A 176 -7.72 -11.81 36.95
CA ASN A 176 -7.39 -10.71 36.03
C ASN A 176 -6.28 -11.12 35.05
N ASP A 177 -6.57 -11.04 33.75
CA ASP A 177 -5.57 -11.31 32.69
C ASP A 177 -4.62 -10.12 32.44
N ARG A 178 -4.98 -8.92 32.91
CA ARG A 178 -4.19 -7.69 32.72
C ARG A 178 -3.72 -7.10 34.05
N ASN A 179 -2.43 -6.83 34.14
CA ASN A 179 -1.77 -6.22 35.30
C ASN A 179 -0.83 -5.09 34.83
N PRO A 180 -1.40 -3.96 34.34
CA PRO A 180 -0.64 -2.89 33.70
C PRO A 180 0.34 -2.22 34.68
N ILE A 181 -0.10 -1.98 35.92
CA ILE A 181 0.73 -1.45 37.00
C ILE A 181 1.30 -2.64 37.79
N ARG A 182 2.60 -2.92 37.60
CA ARG A 182 3.31 -4.05 38.23
C ARG A 182 3.38 -3.97 39.75
N TYR A 183 3.54 -2.76 40.30
CA TYR A 183 3.96 -2.51 41.68
C TYR A 183 2.80 -2.12 42.60
N LEU A 184 1.57 -2.55 42.32
CA LEU A 184 0.41 -2.24 43.16
C LEU A 184 0.45 -3.00 44.49
N ASN A 185 0.20 -2.29 45.57
CA ASN A 185 0.03 -2.84 46.92
C ASN A 185 -1.39 -3.39 47.06
N ARG A 186 -1.55 -4.72 47.02
CA ARG A 186 -2.86 -5.39 47.09
C ARG A 186 -2.92 -6.31 48.31
N LYS A 187 -3.97 -6.20 49.15
CA LYS A 187 -4.28 -7.21 50.16
C LYS A 187 -4.52 -8.56 49.49
N GLY A 188 -3.74 -9.58 49.87
CA GLY A 188 -3.74 -10.91 49.23
C GLY A 188 -2.89 -11.02 47.95
N GLY A 189 -2.19 -9.95 47.55
CA GLY A 189 -1.23 -9.96 46.44
C GLY A 189 0.21 -10.22 46.89
N THR A 190 1.10 -10.53 45.93
CA THR A 190 2.51 -10.90 46.19
C THR A 190 3.41 -9.77 46.70
N ALA A 191 2.94 -8.51 46.69
CA ALA A 191 3.68 -7.34 47.16
C ALA A 191 3.07 -6.79 48.46
N PHE A 192 3.33 -7.47 49.58
CA PHE A 192 2.93 -7.02 50.92
C PHE A 192 4.17 -6.65 51.74
N ASN A 193 4.61 -5.40 51.62
CA ASN A 193 5.55 -4.79 52.57
C ASN A 193 4.78 -3.69 53.30
N GLU A 194 4.46 -3.90 54.57
CA GLU A 194 4.02 -2.81 55.44
C GLU A 194 5.25 -1.93 55.73
N PRO A 195 5.25 -0.63 55.36
CA PRO A 195 6.26 0.32 55.78
C PRO A 195 6.32 0.43 57.31
N VAL A 196 7.51 0.72 57.83
CA VAL A 196 7.77 0.83 59.28
C VAL A 196 6.94 1.94 59.97
N ASP A 197 6.38 2.87 59.19
CA ASP A 197 5.50 3.95 59.67
C ASP A 197 3.99 3.61 59.70
N GLY A 198 3.59 2.41 59.24
CA GLY A 198 2.19 1.97 59.22
C GLY A 198 1.31 2.57 58.12
N SER A 199 1.87 3.35 57.19
CA SER A 199 1.14 3.81 56.01
C SER A 199 0.95 2.69 54.97
N VAL A 200 -0.16 2.66 54.23
CA VAL A 200 -0.38 1.68 53.15
C VAL A 200 -0.40 2.41 51.81
N PRO A 201 0.76 2.65 51.16
CA PRO A 201 0.82 3.32 49.87
C PRO A 201 0.33 2.38 48.74
N ASP A 202 -0.42 2.92 47.77
CA ASP A 202 -1.00 2.14 46.66
C ASP A 202 0.06 1.49 45.73
N ILE A 203 1.28 2.04 45.71
CA ILE A 203 2.40 1.56 44.90
C ILE A 203 3.61 1.29 45.82
N VAL A 204 4.17 0.09 45.73
CA VAL A 204 5.35 -0.36 46.48
C VAL A 204 6.35 -1.02 45.52
N PHE A 205 7.52 -0.40 45.37
CA PHE A 205 8.63 -0.97 44.63
C PHE A 205 9.38 -2.02 45.47
N PRO A 206 10.02 -3.03 44.85
CA PRO A 206 10.72 -4.11 45.54
C PRO A 206 12.11 -3.67 46.05
N THR A 207 12.14 -2.60 46.83
CA THR A 207 13.32 -2.05 47.49
C THR A 207 13.06 -2.01 48.99
N ASP A 208 14.10 -2.01 49.82
CA ASP A 208 13.93 -2.01 51.29
C ASP A 208 13.26 -0.71 51.81
N SER A 209 13.14 0.31 50.96
CA SER A 209 12.42 1.57 51.23
C SER A 209 10.99 1.62 50.68
N GLY A 210 10.57 0.63 49.90
CA GLY A 210 9.32 0.65 49.13
C GLY A 210 9.26 1.64 47.96
N LYS A 211 10.28 2.49 47.77
CA LYS A 211 10.33 3.56 46.75
C LYS A 211 11.13 3.15 45.51
N ALA A 212 10.82 3.79 44.38
CA ALA A 212 11.64 3.70 43.18
C ALA A 212 13.03 4.30 43.41
N VAL A 213 14.07 3.64 42.91
CA VAL A 213 15.45 4.15 42.95
C VAL A 213 15.80 4.74 41.59
N PHE A 214 15.87 6.06 41.52
CA PHE A 214 16.35 6.79 40.36
C PHE A 214 17.86 7.03 40.48
N TRP A 215 18.63 6.43 39.58
CA TRP A 215 20.07 6.63 39.52
C TRP A 215 20.40 7.86 38.68
N ALA A 216 20.61 9.00 39.34
CA ALA A 216 21.16 10.19 38.69
C ALA A 216 22.65 9.96 38.35
N ARG A 217 22.92 9.35 37.19
CA ARG A 217 24.28 9.07 36.71
C ARG A 217 24.86 10.33 36.05
N PRO A 218 26.13 10.68 36.30
CA PRO A 218 26.82 11.69 35.51
C PRO A 218 26.95 11.22 34.06
N TYR A 219 26.97 12.17 33.12
CA TYR A 219 27.40 11.88 31.76
C TYR A 219 28.86 11.39 31.77
N MET A 220 29.08 10.25 31.12
CA MET A 220 30.42 9.74 30.81
C MET A 220 30.65 9.96 29.31
N PRO A 221 31.79 10.53 28.89
CA PRO A 221 32.12 10.57 27.47
C PRO A 221 32.33 9.14 26.95
N PRO A 222 31.95 8.84 25.69
CA PRO A 222 32.28 7.59 25.03
C PRO A 222 33.78 7.29 25.12
N ALA A 223 34.11 5.99 25.18
CA ALA A 223 35.50 5.52 25.20
C ALA A 223 36.28 5.92 23.95
N GLU A 224 35.57 6.18 22.84
CA GLU A 224 36.11 6.62 21.57
C GLU A 224 35.49 7.96 21.12
N MET A 225 36.23 9.04 21.33
CA MET A 225 35.89 10.38 20.81
C MET A 225 36.54 10.62 19.43
N PRO A 226 35.94 11.48 18.58
CA PRO A 226 36.58 11.95 17.35
C PRO A 226 37.90 12.69 17.60
N ASP A 227 38.84 12.56 16.66
CA ASP A 227 40.13 13.25 16.65
C ASP A 227 40.48 13.74 15.22
N SER A 228 41.74 14.13 14.98
CA SER A 228 42.20 14.59 13.66
C SER A 228 42.16 13.52 12.56
N ASP A 229 42.27 12.25 12.95
CA ASP A 229 42.44 11.12 12.03
C ASP A 229 41.08 10.45 11.75
N TYR A 230 40.16 10.57 12.71
CA TYR A 230 38.79 10.06 12.68
C TYR A 230 37.78 11.15 13.15
N PRO A 231 37.54 12.21 12.36
CA PRO A 231 36.81 13.39 12.81
C PRO A 231 35.28 13.27 12.85
N PHE A 232 34.69 12.18 12.34
CA PHE A 232 33.24 11.97 12.30
C PHE A 232 32.74 10.99 13.35
N VAL A 233 31.53 11.21 13.88
CA VAL A 233 30.81 10.23 14.70
C VAL A 233 29.89 9.38 13.82
N LEU A 234 30.18 8.09 13.71
CA LEU A 234 29.27 7.09 13.15
C LEU A 234 28.26 6.62 14.20
N ASN A 235 26.98 6.73 13.83
CA ASN A 235 25.86 6.05 14.49
C ASN A 235 25.39 4.87 13.63
N SER A 236 25.01 3.76 14.26
CA SER A 236 24.53 2.56 13.57
C SER A 236 23.14 2.12 14.06
N GLY A 237 22.33 1.56 13.16
CA GLY A 237 20.95 1.21 13.49
C GLY A 237 20.22 0.33 12.48
N ARG A 238 18.90 0.25 12.65
CA ARG A 238 18.00 -0.52 11.78
C ARG A 238 17.08 0.40 10.99
N LEU A 239 16.78 0.01 9.76
CA LEU A 239 15.67 0.49 8.98
C LEU A 239 14.37 -0.10 9.53
N GLN A 240 13.30 0.69 9.56
CA GLN A 240 12.03 0.31 10.20
C GLN A 240 11.42 -1.00 9.65
N HIS A 241 11.61 -1.26 8.36
CA HIS A 241 11.03 -2.39 7.64
C HIS A 241 11.97 -3.61 7.56
N GLN A 242 13.20 -3.53 8.09
CA GLN A 242 14.17 -4.64 8.06
C GLN A 242 14.47 -5.13 9.48
N TRP A 243 14.29 -6.43 9.70
CA TRP A 243 14.56 -7.05 10.99
C TRP A 243 16.01 -7.54 11.04
N HIS A 244 16.73 -7.05 12.06
CA HIS A 244 18.06 -7.51 12.45
C HIS A 244 19.09 -7.48 11.31
N THR A 245 19.48 -8.63 10.75
CA THR A 245 20.55 -8.82 9.74
C THR A 245 20.02 -9.26 8.39
N LEU A 246 18.79 -8.86 8.03
CA LEU A 246 18.10 -9.28 6.79
C LEU A 246 17.83 -10.78 6.63
N THR A 247 18.34 -11.64 7.52
CA THR A 247 18.26 -13.11 7.45
C THR A 247 16.83 -13.65 7.17
N LYS A 248 15.81 -12.99 7.75
CA LYS A 248 14.39 -13.23 7.47
C LYS A 248 13.78 -12.18 6.52
N THR A 249 13.92 -10.88 6.80
CA THR A 249 13.19 -9.82 6.06
C THR A 249 13.79 -9.51 4.68
N GLY A 250 15.08 -9.74 4.49
CA GLY A 250 15.77 -9.68 3.20
C GLY A 250 15.27 -10.71 2.18
N LYS A 251 14.50 -11.71 2.62
CA LYS A 251 13.82 -12.68 1.74
C LYS A 251 12.44 -12.20 1.27
N VAL A 252 12.00 -10.98 1.64
CA VAL A 252 10.70 -10.40 1.26
C VAL A 252 10.91 -9.28 0.23
N PRO A 253 10.65 -9.50 -1.07
CA PRO A 253 10.97 -8.53 -2.13
C PRO A 253 10.31 -7.15 -1.98
N LYS A 254 9.17 -7.07 -1.27
CA LYS A 254 8.48 -5.80 -0.98
C LYS A 254 9.26 -4.94 0.03
N LEU A 255 9.94 -5.54 1.00
CA LEU A 255 10.71 -4.81 2.01
C LEU A 255 12.02 -4.29 1.41
N ASN A 256 12.70 -5.10 0.59
CA ASN A 256 13.93 -4.72 -0.09
C ASN A 256 13.74 -3.56 -1.09
N LYS A 257 12.54 -3.35 -1.65
CA LYS A 257 12.26 -2.20 -2.52
C LYS A 257 12.31 -0.85 -1.82
N LEU A 258 12.19 -0.81 -0.48
CA LEU A 258 12.23 0.43 0.29
C LEU A 258 13.67 0.95 0.47
N ASN A 259 14.63 0.03 0.64
CA ASN A 259 16.06 0.31 0.58
C ASN A 259 16.76 -0.86 -0.15
N PRO A 260 17.06 -0.73 -1.46
CA PRO A 260 17.57 -1.84 -2.27
C PRO A 260 19.04 -2.20 -2.01
N GLY A 261 19.77 -1.38 -1.25
CA GLY A 261 21.17 -1.61 -0.92
C GLY A 261 21.61 -0.83 0.31
N PRO A 262 22.84 -1.09 0.80
CA PRO A 262 23.44 -0.37 1.91
C PRO A 262 23.68 1.10 1.55
N PHE A 263 23.87 1.94 2.56
CA PHE A 263 24.20 3.34 2.40
C PHE A 263 24.88 3.92 3.64
N VAL A 264 25.45 5.12 3.51
CA VAL A 264 25.82 5.99 4.62
C VAL A 264 25.15 7.35 4.45
N GLU A 265 24.34 7.76 5.42
CA GLU A 265 23.82 9.13 5.50
C GLU A 265 24.94 10.08 5.95
N ILE A 266 25.17 11.15 5.18
CA ILE A 266 26.19 12.18 5.42
C ILE A 266 25.51 13.55 5.30
N HIS A 267 25.84 14.48 6.20
CA HIS A 267 25.30 15.85 6.15
C HIS A 267 25.78 16.59 4.88
N PRO A 268 24.94 17.40 4.21
CA PRO A 268 25.35 18.12 2.99
C PRO A 268 26.61 18.98 3.16
N GLU A 269 26.78 19.69 4.28
CA GLU A 269 27.98 20.49 4.56
C GLU A 269 29.26 19.65 4.64
N ASP A 270 29.20 18.50 5.32
CA ASP A 270 30.34 17.58 5.44
C ASP A 270 30.69 16.97 4.07
N ALA A 271 29.66 16.62 3.30
CA ALA A 271 29.81 16.10 1.94
C ALA A 271 30.42 17.15 1.00
N GLU A 272 30.06 18.43 1.13
CA GLU A 272 30.69 19.53 0.38
C GLU A 272 32.18 19.68 0.74
N VAL A 273 32.49 19.75 2.04
CA VAL A 273 33.88 19.87 2.54
C VAL A 273 34.77 18.70 2.09
N LEU A 274 34.24 17.48 2.13
CA LEU A 274 34.94 16.29 1.64
C LEU A 274 34.88 16.13 0.11
N GLY A 275 34.03 16.92 -0.57
CA GLY A 275 33.70 16.83 -1.99
C GLY A 275 33.11 15.47 -2.40
N ILE A 276 32.30 14.86 -1.54
CA ILE A 276 31.52 13.63 -1.75
C ILE A 276 30.19 13.99 -2.43
N LYS A 277 29.74 13.18 -3.38
CA LYS A 277 28.44 13.35 -4.06
C LYS A 277 27.43 12.28 -3.63
N ASP A 278 26.14 12.57 -3.79
CA ASP A 278 25.07 11.58 -3.61
C ASP A 278 25.34 10.32 -4.44
N ARG A 279 25.07 9.14 -3.85
CA ARG A 279 25.36 7.78 -4.36
C ARG A 279 26.84 7.46 -4.63
N GLN A 280 27.77 8.38 -4.38
CA GLN A 280 29.19 8.07 -4.52
C GLN A 280 29.63 7.06 -3.46
N PRO A 281 30.39 6.00 -3.80
CA PRO A 281 30.98 5.12 -2.80
C PRO A 281 31.92 5.87 -1.87
N VAL A 282 31.61 5.82 -0.58
CA VAL A 282 32.39 6.40 0.53
C VAL A 282 32.97 5.26 1.34
N GLU A 283 34.27 5.34 1.59
CA GLU A 283 34.96 4.49 2.53
C GLU A 283 34.90 5.13 3.93
N LEU A 284 34.24 4.44 4.85
CA LEU A 284 34.28 4.71 6.28
C LEU A 284 35.48 3.96 6.85
N ARG A 285 36.45 4.67 7.46
CA ARG A 285 37.60 4.06 8.13
C ARG A 285 37.56 4.32 9.63
N SER A 286 38.00 3.36 10.42
CA SER A 286 38.18 3.47 11.88
C SER A 286 39.53 2.89 12.30
N ARG A 287 39.86 2.93 13.59
CA ARG A 287 41.04 2.26 14.16
C ARG A 287 41.01 0.72 14.03
N ARG A 288 39.87 0.11 13.70
CA ARG A 288 39.68 -1.36 13.60
C ARG A 288 39.63 -1.89 12.17
N GLY A 289 39.06 -1.11 11.25
CA GLY A 289 38.73 -1.59 9.91
C GLY A 289 38.06 -0.52 9.04
N GLN A 290 37.45 -0.98 7.96
CA GLN A 290 36.80 -0.13 6.95
C GLN A 290 35.50 -0.76 6.44
N ALA A 291 34.58 0.07 5.98
CA ALA A 291 33.40 -0.33 5.21
C ALA A 291 33.20 0.63 4.03
N VAL A 292 32.70 0.15 2.89
CA VAL A 292 32.46 0.96 1.68
C VAL A 292 30.99 0.96 1.36
N LEU A 293 30.35 2.13 1.49
CA LEU A 293 28.89 2.29 1.37
C LEU A 293 28.60 3.50 0.45
N PRO A 294 27.57 3.46 -0.42
CA PRO A 294 27.21 4.63 -1.21
C PRO A 294 26.64 5.73 -0.29
N ALA A 295 27.06 6.97 -0.52
CA ALA A 295 26.54 8.12 0.20
C ALA A 295 25.06 8.37 -0.10
N VAL A 296 24.32 8.78 0.92
CA VAL A 296 23.00 9.42 0.82
C VAL A 296 23.13 10.77 1.51
N LEU A 297 22.94 11.86 0.78
CA LEU A 297 23.04 13.20 1.37
C LEU A 297 21.74 13.53 2.12
N SER A 298 21.86 13.82 3.42
CA SER A 298 20.73 13.85 4.36
C SER A 298 20.98 14.82 5.51
N ASP A 299 20.05 15.74 5.77
CA ASP A 299 20.06 16.66 6.92
C ASP A 299 19.58 15.99 8.24
N ARG A 300 19.16 14.72 8.17
CA ARG A 300 18.74 13.93 9.34
C ARG A 300 19.91 13.55 10.26
N VAL A 301 21.13 13.56 9.73
CA VAL A 301 22.38 13.48 10.52
C VAL A 301 22.95 14.89 10.70
N ARG A 302 23.58 15.18 11.84
CA ARG A 302 24.17 16.50 12.09
C ARG A 302 25.54 16.63 11.43
N PRO A 303 26.04 17.86 11.14
CA PRO A 303 27.44 18.08 10.80
C PRO A 303 28.40 17.35 11.76
N GLY A 304 29.48 16.77 11.23
CA GLY A 304 30.41 15.91 11.97
C GLY A 304 29.86 14.54 12.37
N ASN A 305 28.68 14.13 11.87
CA ASN A 305 28.06 12.83 12.16
C ASN A 305 27.62 12.13 10.87
N CYS A 306 27.63 10.80 10.88
CA CYS A 306 27.07 9.97 9.81
C CYS A 306 26.26 8.79 10.38
N PHE A 307 25.39 8.21 9.56
CA PHE A 307 24.58 7.06 9.94
C PHE A 307 24.67 5.94 8.91
N ALA A 308 24.91 4.71 9.35
CA ALA A 308 24.88 3.53 8.49
C ALA A 308 24.06 2.39 9.12
N PRO A 309 23.09 1.79 8.38
CA PRO A 309 22.35 0.63 8.85
C PRO A 309 23.23 -0.64 8.84
N PHE A 310 23.24 -1.42 9.93
CA PHE A 310 24.09 -2.62 10.07
C PHE A 310 23.58 -3.87 9.32
N HIS A 311 22.58 -3.70 8.45
CA HIS A 311 21.84 -4.80 7.82
C HIS A 311 22.62 -5.61 6.78
N TRP A 312 23.53 -4.97 6.06
CA TRP A 312 24.30 -5.58 4.97
C TRP A 312 25.66 -6.05 5.47
N ASN A 313 26.17 -7.10 4.83
CA ASN A 313 27.28 -7.92 5.29
C ASN A 313 27.83 -8.76 4.12
N ASP A 314 28.74 -9.70 4.42
CA ASP A 314 29.42 -10.57 3.44
C ASP A 314 28.50 -11.46 2.57
N VAL A 315 27.22 -11.62 2.90
CA VAL A 315 26.24 -12.33 2.06
C VAL A 315 25.70 -11.43 0.94
N PHE A 316 25.80 -10.11 1.07
CA PHE A 316 25.41 -9.11 0.05
C PHE A 316 26.60 -8.47 -0.69
N GLY A 317 27.83 -8.64 -0.18
CA GLY A 317 29.05 -8.11 -0.81
C GLY A 317 30.18 -7.85 0.18
N ALA A 318 31.40 -7.73 -0.36
CA ALA A 318 32.59 -7.44 0.44
C ALA A 318 32.56 -6.00 1.00
N GLN A 319 33.10 -5.81 2.21
CA GLN A 319 33.25 -4.52 2.88
C GLN A 319 31.92 -3.77 3.17
N LEU A 320 30.78 -4.46 3.23
CA LEU A 320 29.48 -3.86 3.55
C LEU A 320 29.14 -3.89 5.05
N ALA A 321 29.81 -4.73 5.84
CA ALA A 321 29.51 -4.92 7.26
C ALA A 321 29.93 -3.71 8.11
N VAL A 322 28.97 -2.88 8.52
CA VAL A 322 29.20 -1.70 9.37
C VAL A 322 29.94 -2.04 10.67
N ASN A 323 29.79 -3.26 11.21
CA ASN A 323 30.49 -3.67 12.42
C ASN A 323 31.99 -3.99 12.25
N ASP A 324 32.55 -3.87 11.05
CA ASP A 324 34.01 -3.80 10.82
C ASP A 324 34.61 -2.45 11.24
N VAL A 325 33.80 -1.40 11.42
CA VAL A 325 34.27 -0.08 11.92
C VAL A 325 33.85 0.27 13.34
N THR A 326 32.88 -0.44 13.92
CA THR A 326 32.34 -0.11 15.26
C THR A 326 33.24 -0.58 16.40
N ASN A 327 33.23 0.16 17.51
CA ASN A 327 34.07 -0.10 18.69
C ASN A 327 33.40 -1.09 19.68
N ASP A 328 34.24 -1.90 20.33
CA ASP A 328 33.84 -2.92 21.32
C ASP A 328 34.08 -2.49 22.78
N ALA A 329 34.21 -1.18 23.06
CA ALA A 329 34.13 -0.70 24.44
C ALA A 329 32.72 -0.94 25.00
N VAL A 330 32.62 -1.11 26.32
CA VAL A 330 31.36 -1.39 27.01
C VAL A 330 31.15 -0.45 28.20
N ASP A 331 29.89 -0.07 28.46
CA ASP A 331 29.55 0.61 29.71
C ASP A 331 29.89 -0.32 30.91
N PRO A 332 30.66 0.15 31.90
CA PRO A 332 31.24 -0.72 32.95
C PRO A 332 30.22 -1.27 33.95
N LEU A 333 28.92 -0.96 33.83
CA LEU A 333 27.86 -1.51 34.69
C LEU A 333 26.89 -2.43 33.95
N SER A 334 26.41 -1.99 32.79
CA SER A 334 25.44 -2.71 31.96
C SER A 334 26.09 -3.67 30.97
N LEU A 335 27.41 -3.51 30.73
CA LEU A 335 28.21 -4.28 29.78
C LEU A 335 27.68 -4.17 28.32
N GLN A 336 26.86 -3.16 28.05
CA GLN A 336 26.35 -2.86 26.71
C GLN A 336 27.45 -2.19 25.88
N PRO A 337 27.71 -2.64 24.64
CA PRO A 337 28.75 -2.04 23.81
C PRO A 337 28.40 -0.64 23.29
N GLU A 338 29.41 0.22 23.13
CA GLU A 338 29.28 1.60 22.66
C GLU A 338 29.17 1.74 21.13
N LEU A 339 28.74 0.68 20.42
CA LEU A 339 28.76 0.56 18.95
C LEU A 339 27.91 1.59 18.15
N LYS A 340 27.20 2.47 18.84
CA LYS A 340 26.39 3.57 18.26
C LYS A 340 27.08 4.93 18.31
N PHE A 341 28.30 4.98 18.84
CA PHE A 341 29.14 6.17 18.85
C PHE A 341 30.57 5.73 18.54
N CYS A 342 30.96 5.78 17.27
CA CYS A 342 32.29 5.35 16.83
C CYS A 342 32.96 6.47 16.04
N SER A 343 34.24 6.75 16.29
CA SER A 343 34.97 7.72 15.50
C SER A 343 35.38 7.10 14.15
N VAL A 344 35.10 7.80 13.06
CA VAL A 344 35.46 7.40 11.70
C VAL A 344 36.01 8.57 10.89
N SER A 345 36.79 8.25 9.86
CA SER A 345 37.05 9.16 8.73
C SER A 345 36.24 8.72 7.51
N LEU A 346 35.81 9.70 6.72
CA LEU A 346 35.03 9.51 5.51
C LEU A 346 35.87 9.94 4.31
N VAL A 347 36.14 9.00 3.39
CA VAL A 347 36.98 9.26 2.20
C VAL A 347 36.26 8.76 0.96
N LYS A 348 36.39 9.48 -0.15
CA LYS A 348 35.95 8.98 -1.47
C LYS A 348 36.71 7.71 -1.82
N ALA A 349 35.99 6.60 -2.09
CA ALA A 349 36.64 5.38 -2.54
C ALA A 349 37.36 5.61 -3.88
N ALA A 350 38.61 5.15 -4.00
CA ALA A 350 39.35 5.18 -5.26
C ALA A 350 38.73 4.17 -6.24
N GLY A 351 38.51 4.59 -7.50
CA GLY A 351 37.55 3.91 -8.37
C GLY A 351 38.03 2.62 -9.03
N GLN A 352 37.26 1.54 -8.83
CA GLN A 352 36.85 0.57 -9.86
C GLN A 352 35.79 -0.40 -9.31
N PRO A 353 35.01 -1.07 -10.18
CA PRO A 353 34.00 -0.50 -11.08
C PRO A 353 32.60 -0.43 -10.40
N SER A 354 31.61 0.09 -11.11
CA SER A 354 30.21 0.06 -10.69
C SER A 354 29.65 -1.37 -10.63
N GLY A 355 29.53 -1.93 -9.42
CA GLY A 355 28.68 -3.08 -9.13
C GLY A 355 27.54 -2.66 -8.21
N GLU A 356 26.30 -2.92 -8.61
CA GLU A 356 25.19 -2.91 -7.65
C GLU A 356 25.38 -4.07 -6.65
N PRO A 357 25.00 -3.92 -5.37
CA PRO A 357 25.06 -5.01 -4.41
C PRO A 357 24.18 -6.17 -4.89
N GLN A 358 24.76 -7.36 -5.02
CA GLN A 358 24.00 -8.54 -5.42
C GLN A 358 23.04 -8.96 -4.29
N ALA A 359 21.79 -9.26 -4.67
CA ALA A 359 20.92 -10.03 -3.78
C ALA A 359 21.44 -11.49 -3.70
N PRO A 360 21.36 -12.17 -2.54
CA PRO A 360 21.94 -13.50 -2.38
C PRO A 360 21.16 -14.55 -3.18
N ASP A 361 21.89 -15.42 -3.88
CA ASP A 361 21.35 -16.59 -4.56
C ASP A 361 21.06 -17.70 -3.54
N MET A 362 19.78 -17.83 -3.14
CA MET A 362 19.30 -18.94 -2.33
C MET A 362 18.98 -20.13 -3.24
N GLY A 363 19.99 -20.94 -3.57
CA GLY A 363 19.85 -22.09 -4.46
C GLY A 363 18.79 -23.09 -3.98
N GLN A 364 17.83 -23.42 -4.86
CA GLN A 364 16.82 -24.44 -4.58
C GLN A 364 17.36 -25.85 -4.80
N ASN A 365 17.17 -26.75 -3.82
CA ASN A 365 17.08 -28.18 -4.12
C ASN A 365 16.26 -28.96 -3.07
N GLN A 366 14.96 -29.15 -3.38
CA GLN A 366 14.08 -30.25 -2.93
C GLN A 366 13.64 -30.27 -1.44
N PRO A 367 12.59 -31.05 -1.07
CA PRO A 367 11.25 -31.08 -1.68
C PRO A 367 10.12 -30.91 -0.62
N ALA A 368 8.89 -30.59 -1.05
CA ALA A 368 7.66 -30.64 -0.21
C ALA A 368 7.31 -32.12 0.17
N PRO A 369 6.49 -32.44 1.22
CA PRO A 369 5.33 -31.70 1.79
C PRO A 369 5.24 -31.86 3.36
N PRO A 370 4.08 -31.89 4.08
CA PRO A 370 2.69 -31.41 3.86
C PRO A 370 2.18 -30.44 4.98
N ALA A 371 0.85 -30.23 5.10
CA ALA A 371 0.21 -29.16 5.91
C ALA A 371 -0.48 -29.61 7.22
N ALA A 372 -0.54 -28.69 8.21
CA ALA A 372 -1.46 -28.57 9.37
C ALA A 372 -1.03 -27.32 10.19
N ALA A 373 -1.81 -26.63 11.02
CA ALA A 373 -3.26 -26.47 11.16
C ALA A 373 -3.61 -25.25 12.07
N GLU A 374 -4.86 -24.82 12.00
CA GLU A 374 -5.64 -23.93 12.88
C GLU A 374 -5.09 -23.59 14.31
N ASN A 375 -5.13 -22.30 14.71
CA ASN A 375 -6.30 -21.77 15.44
C ASN A 375 -6.15 -20.30 15.89
N ALA A 376 -7.27 -19.56 15.83
CA ALA A 376 -7.40 -18.21 16.37
C ALA A 376 -8.72 -18.05 17.16
N HIS A 377 -8.60 -17.68 18.43
CA HIS A 377 -9.66 -17.21 19.33
C HIS A 377 -8.99 -16.29 20.38
N LEU A 378 -9.58 -15.21 20.91
CA LEU A 378 -10.93 -14.62 20.76
C LEU A 378 -10.91 -13.12 21.20
N LYS A 379 -12.06 -12.44 21.01
CA LYS A 379 -12.47 -11.08 21.45
C LYS A 379 -12.43 -10.01 20.34
N GLU A 380 -13.41 -9.99 19.44
CA GLU A 380 -14.80 -9.51 19.61
C GLU A 380 -14.95 -7.99 19.75
N THR A 381 -15.69 -7.39 18.82
CA THR A 381 -16.42 -6.14 19.03
C THR A 381 -17.92 -6.43 18.91
N VAL A 382 -18.66 -6.13 19.96
CA VAL A 382 -20.10 -6.38 20.11
C VAL A 382 -20.90 -5.66 19.01
N THR A 383 -21.81 -6.36 18.34
CA THR A 383 -22.65 -5.80 17.24
C THR A 383 -24.10 -5.60 17.67
N MET A 384 -24.82 -4.66 17.04
CA MET A 384 -26.20 -4.26 17.41
C MET A 384 -27.20 -5.42 17.59
N LYS A 385 -27.04 -6.55 16.87
CA LYS A 385 -27.83 -7.78 17.10
C LYS A 385 -27.83 -8.25 18.57
N GLN A 386 -26.74 -8.03 19.32
CA GLN A 386 -26.66 -8.38 20.74
C GLN A 386 -27.45 -7.40 21.62
N LEU A 387 -27.61 -6.13 21.22
CA LEU A 387 -28.48 -5.17 21.91
C LEU A 387 -29.95 -5.45 21.66
N ASP A 388 -30.34 -5.79 20.42
CA ASP A 388 -31.71 -6.18 20.09
C ASP A 388 -32.09 -7.51 20.77
N ALA A 389 -31.16 -8.48 20.81
CA ALA A 389 -31.33 -9.71 21.57
C ALA A 389 -31.45 -9.46 23.09
N LEU A 390 -30.65 -8.55 23.65
CA LEU A 390 -30.72 -8.16 25.06
C LEU A 390 -32.08 -7.51 25.41
N ALA A 391 -32.60 -6.63 24.53
CA ALA A 391 -33.92 -6.04 24.68
C ALA A 391 -35.03 -7.13 24.67
N GLY A 392 -34.94 -8.08 23.72
CA GLY A 392 -35.83 -9.23 23.67
C GLY A 392 -35.76 -10.14 24.91
N MET A 393 -34.55 -10.37 25.46
CA MET A 393 -34.35 -11.21 26.65
C MET A 393 -34.99 -10.64 27.92
N PHE A 394 -35.07 -9.31 28.05
CA PHE A 394 -35.76 -8.66 29.16
C PHE A 394 -37.27 -8.44 28.91
N GLY A 395 -37.80 -8.93 27.79
CA GLY A 395 -39.21 -8.73 27.41
C GLY A 395 -39.55 -7.27 27.10
N LEU A 396 -38.56 -6.47 26.70
CA LEU A 396 -38.73 -5.05 26.43
C LEU A 396 -39.20 -4.86 24.98
N GLU A 397 -40.51 -4.78 24.78
CA GLU A 397 -41.08 -4.38 23.49
C GLU A 397 -40.59 -2.98 23.11
N ALA A 398 -40.24 -2.79 21.83
CA ALA A 398 -39.77 -1.51 21.32
C ALA A 398 -40.88 -0.44 21.52
N PRO A 399 -40.65 0.61 22.32
CA PRO A 399 -41.74 1.47 22.76
C PRO A 399 -42.32 2.27 21.59
N THR A 400 -43.64 2.21 21.43
CA THR A 400 -44.38 3.13 20.57
C THR A 400 -44.21 4.56 21.09
N ALA A 401 -44.14 5.53 20.18
CA ALA A 401 -43.73 6.89 20.49
C ALA A 401 -44.52 7.51 21.67
N MET A 402 -43.80 7.89 22.72
CA MET A 402 -44.35 8.51 23.93
C MET A 402 -45.16 9.76 23.57
N THR A 403 -46.43 9.78 23.98
CA THR A 403 -47.32 10.93 23.80
C THR A 403 -47.35 11.76 25.09
N LEU A 404 -46.82 12.97 25.00
CA LEU A 404 -46.78 13.94 26.09
C LEU A 404 -47.88 15.00 25.91
N ASP A 405 -48.51 15.42 26.99
CA ASP A 405 -49.52 16.48 26.95
C ASP A 405 -48.91 17.89 26.72
N SER A 406 -49.75 18.90 26.53
CA SER A 406 -49.28 20.27 26.22
C SER A 406 -48.55 20.98 27.38
N ARG A 407 -48.74 20.59 28.64
CA ARG A 407 -47.96 21.06 29.79
C ARG A 407 -46.65 20.27 29.92
N GLU A 408 -46.71 18.96 29.76
CA GLU A 408 -45.56 18.06 29.76
C GLU A 408 -44.56 18.45 28.65
N GLN A 409 -45.03 18.63 27.42
CA GLN A 409 -44.21 19.12 26.30
C GLN A 409 -43.63 20.51 26.58
N ALA A 410 -44.41 21.43 27.15
CA ALA A 410 -43.90 22.77 27.48
C ALA A 410 -42.78 22.69 28.55
N TYR A 411 -42.94 21.84 29.56
CA TYR A 411 -41.93 21.64 30.60
C TYR A 411 -40.67 20.96 30.05
N LEU A 412 -40.80 19.86 29.30
CA LEU A 412 -39.67 19.15 28.71
C LEU A 412 -38.95 20.01 27.65
N SER A 413 -39.69 20.80 26.88
CA SER A 413 -39.13 21.80 25.96
C SER A 413 -38.34 22.87 26.70
N GLY A 414 -38.86 23.39 27.82
CA GLY A 414 -38.14 24.31 28.70
C GLY A 414 -36.85 23.70 29.27
N PHE A 415 -36.93 22.47 29.78
CA PHE A 415 -35.82 21.71 30.34
C PHE A 415 -34.72 21.44 29.29
N ILE A 416 -35.08 20.88 28.13
CA ILE A 416 -34.14 20.65 27.01
C ILE A 416 -33.58 21.98 26.48
N THR A 417 -34.38 23.05 26.47
CA THR A 417 -33.89 24.38 26.06
C THR A 417 -32.87 24.91 27.06
N SER A 418 -33.05 24.72 28.37
CA SER A 418 -32.03 25.07 29.38
C SER A 418 -30.75 24.25 29.21
N LEU A 419 -30.83 22.94 28.93
CA LEU A 419 -29.66 22.09 28.66
C LEU A 419 -28.93 22.49 27.37
N ARG A 420 -29.60 23.18 26.44
CA ARG A 420 -29.00 23.74 25.23
C ARG A 420 -28.36 25.12 25.42
N THR A 421 -28.57 25.77 26.57
CA THR A 421 -27.84 26.99 26.95
C THR A 421 -26.43 26.65 27.41
N GLU A 422 -25.54 27.64 27.38
CA GLU A 422 -24.12 27.48 27.75
C GLU A 422 -23.95 26.93 29.18
N ALA A 423 -24.66 27.51 30.16
CA ALA A 423 -24.69 27.03 31.54
C ALA A 423 -25.25 25.60 31.70
N GLY A 424 -26.13 25.17 30.78
CA GLY A 424 -26.69 23.82 30.77
C GLY A 424 -25.78 22.76 30.16
N ARG A 425 -24.88 23.14 29.23
CA ARG A 425 -23.87 22.23 28.65
C ARG A 425 -22.64 22.10 29.53
N SER A 426 -22.24 23.18 30.20
CA SER A 426 -21.09 23.19 31.11
C SER A 426 -21.36 22.56 32.49
N ALA A 427 -22.59 22.13 32.78
CA ALA A 427 -22.96 21.51 34.05
C ALA A 427 -22.57 20.02 34.07
N SER A 428 -21.73 19.62 35.03
CA SER A 428 -21.24 18.23 35.14
C SER A 428 -22.26 17.27 35.77
N GLY A 429 -22.70 16.27 35.02
CA GLY A 429 -23.58 15.19 35.51
C GLY A 429 -24.58 14.75 34.45
N ILE A 430 -25.37 13.71 34.75
CA ILE A 430 -26.52 13.31 33.93
C ILE A 430 -27.69 14.23 34.30
N PRO A 431 -28.33 14.94 33.35
CA PRO A 431 -29.54 15.72 33.63
C PRO A 431 -30.70 14.82 34.08
N VAL A 432 -31.41 15.22 35.14
CA VAL A 432 -32.52 14.45 35.73
C VAL A 432 -33.72 15.37 35.96
N LEU A 433 -34.93 14.91 35.66
CA LEU A 433 -36.17 15.63 35.94
C LEU A 433 -36.47 15.60 37.45
N PRO A 434 -36.69 16.75 38.10
CA PRO A 434 -37.00 16.79 39.53
C PRO A 434 -38.33 16.08 39.82
N ALA A 435 -38.48 15.55 41.04
CA ALA A 435 -39.70 14.83 41.44
C ALA A 435 -40.99 15.69 41.43
N THR A 436 -40.85 17.02 41.34
CA THR A 436 -41.94 18.00 41.20
C THR A 436 -42.22 18.40 39.74
N ALA A 437 -41.52 17.82 38.76
CA ALA A 437 -41.82 18.01 37.35
C ALA A 437 -43.23 17.47 37.02
N PRO A 438 -44.00 18.10 36.12
CA PRO A 438 -45.42 17.82 35.90
C PRO A 438 -45.63 16.58 35.00
N PHE A 439 -44.93 15.48 35.27
CA PHE A 439 -45.04 14.21 34.56
C PHE A 439 -45.58 13.13 35.49
N GLU A 440 -46.32 12.19 34.91
CA GLU A 440 -46.60 10.89 35.55
C GLU A 440 -45.27 10.20 35.95
N PRO A 441 -45.16 9.57 37.14
CA PRO A 441 -43.87 9.00 37.60
C PRO A 441 -43.24 8.01 36.62
N SER A 442 -44.06 7.22 35.94
CA SER A 442 -43.66 6.26 34.91
C SER A 442 -42.95 6.95 33.72
N THR A 443 -43.58 7.98 33.16
CA THR A 443 -43.03 8.85 32.11
C THR A 443 -41.72 9.50 32.54
N ARG A 444 -41.65 10.01 33.78
CA ARG A 444 -40.44 10.65 34.31
C ARG A 444 -39.26 9.67 34.37
N TYR A 445 -39.47 8.46 34.89
CA TYR A 445 -38.40 7.45 34.96
C TYR A 445 -37.91 6.99 33.58
N PHE A 446 -38.80 6.90 32.58
CA PHE A 446 -38.38 6.59 31.20
C PHE A 446 -37.51 7.70 30.61
N VAL A 447 -37.88 8.97 30.81
CA VAL A 447 -37.10 10.12 30.33
C VAL A 447 -35.75 10.21 31.07
N ASP A 448 -35.72 10.04 32.38
CA ASP A 448 -34.47 10.02 33.16
C ASP A 448 -33.55 8.84 32.73
N GLY A 449 -34.12 7.68 32.40
CA GLY A 449 -33.39 6.53 31.86
C GLY A 449 -32.83 6.75 30.44
N LEU A 450 -33.59 7.43 29.58
CA LEU A 450 -33.13 7.84 28.25
C LEU A 450 -31.97 8.84 28.36
N LEU A 451 -32.11 9.86 29.23
CA LEU A 451 -31.06 10.83 29.52
C LEU A 451 -29.82 10.15 30.10
N ALA A 452 -29.98 9.15 30.98
CA ALA A 452 -28.86 8.33 31.42
C ALA A 452 -28.19 7.59 30.24
N GLY A 453 -28.94 6.90 29.37
CA GLY A 453 -28.36 6.20 28.20
C GLY A 453 -27.62 7.12 27.22
N MET A 454 -28.07 8.38 27.08
CA MET A 454 -27.49 9.37 26.16
C MET A 454 -26.30 10.14 26.75
N PHE A 455 -26.38 10.53 28.03
CA PHE A 455 -25.38 11.37 28.69
C PHE A 455 -24.42 10.61 29.63
N SER A 456 -24.71 9.35 29.97
CA SER A 456 -23.79 8.46 30.70
C SER A 456 -22.69 7.90 29.80
N ARG A 457 -21.77 8.77 29.37
CA ARG A 457 -20.47 8.36 28.81
C ARG A 457 -19.38 9.21 29.44
N THR A 458 -18.61 8.61 30.34
CA THR A 458 -17.44 9.26 30.96
C THR A 458 -16.40 9.57 29.89
N PRO A 459 -16.08 10.84 29.61
CA PRO A 459 -14.99 11.20 28.72
C PRO A 459 -13.64 11.06 29.43
N LEU A 460 -12.58 10.76 28.69
CA LEU A 460 -11.29 11.42 28.96
C LEU A 460 -11.40 12.85 28.39
N PRO A 461 -10.97 13.90 29.11
CA PRO A 461 -11.60 15.22 28.97
C PRO A 461 -10.91 16.12 27.93
N GLY A 462 -11.70 16.88 27.16
CA GLY A 462 -11.19 18.12 26.54
C GLY A 462 -11.73 18.56 25.16
N ALA A 463 -13.02 18.80 24.99
CA ALA A 463 -13.56 19.77 24.00
C ALA A 463 -15.07 20.03 24.19
N GLU A 464 -15.53 21.29 24.02
CA GLU A 464 -16.95 21.69 23.91
C GLU A 464 -17.18 22.48 22.58
N PRO A 465 -18.42 22.62 22.07
CA PRO A 465 -18.68 22.85 20.63
C PRO A 465 -19.61 24.05 20.32
N HIS A 466 -19.85 24.36 19.04
CA HIS A 466 -20.99 25.19 18.58
C HIS A 466 -21.69 24.66 17.30
N SER A 467 -22.85 25.25 16.94
CA SER A 467 -24.02 24.51 16.42
C SER A 467 -25.09 25.36 15.69
N ARG A 468 -26.02 24.71 14.91
CA ARG A 468 -27.43 25.07 14.48
C ARG A 468 -27.65 25.29 12.95
N GLN A 469 -28.83 25.15 12.29
CA GLN A 469 -30.26 24.76 12.56
C GLN A 469 -30.96 24.39 11.18
N VAL A 470 -31.93 23.46 10.97
CA VAL A 470 -33.43 23.44 11.23
C VAL A 470 -34.25 24.39 10.31
N MET A 471 -35.41 24.12 9.64
CA MET A 471 -36.41 22.99 9.43
C MET A 471 -37.48 23.45 8.34
N PRO A 472 -38.75 22.95 8.16
CA PRO A 472 -39.35 21.60 7.90
C PRO A 472 -40.49 21.58 6.77
N PRO A 473 -41.67 20.87 6.78
CA PRO A 473 -42.09 19.97 5.66
C PRO A 473 -43.58 20.02 5.17
N GLY A 474 -44.05 19.01 4.39
CA GLY A 474 -45.47 18.77 4.00
C GLY A 474 -45.74 17.34 3.43
N PRO A 475 -47.00 16.80 3.40
CA PRO A 475 -47.21 15.38 3.74
C PRO A 475 -48.10 14.46 2.83
N VAL A 476 -47.98 13.14 3.10
CA VAL A 476 -48.74 11.90 2.72
C VAL A 476 -50.07 11.88 1.93
N SER A 477 -50.23 10.83 1.10
CA SER A 477 -51.40 9.90 1.14
C SER A 477 -51.08 8.48 0.59
N SER A 478 -52.04 7.69 0.08
CA SER A 478 -52.08 6.19 0.22
C SER A 478 -52.99 5.42 -0.78
N GLY A 479 -52.75 4.11 -1.02
CA GLY A 479 -53.64 3.15 -1.72
C GLY A 479 -53.10 1.70 -1.79
N ALA A 480 -53.95 0.67 -1.99
CA ALA A 480 -53.63 -0.76 -1.72
C ALA A 480 -54.22 -1.81 -2.71
N ALA A 481 -53.77 -3.08 -2.57
CA ALA A 481 -54.27 -4.35 -3.16
C ALA A 481 -54.07 -4.56 -4.69
N SER A 482 -53.91 -5.78 -5.25
CA SER A 482 -53.58 -7.14 -4.75
C SER A 482 -53.38 -8.08 -5.97
N GLU A 483 -52.57 -9.14 -5.87
CA GLU A 483 -52.79 -10.51 -6.41
C GLU A 483 -51.48 -11.33 -6.47
N ASP A 484 -51.53 -12.59 -6.00
CA ASP A 484 -50.42 -13.55 -6.07
C ASP A 484 -50.47 -14.37 -7.37
N ALA A 485 -49.30 -14.66 -7.94
CA ALA A 485 -49.11 -15.71 -8.94
C ALA A 485 -47.76 -16.41 -8.70
N GLU A 486 -47.76 -17.74 -8.74
CA GLU A 486 -46.57 -18.56 -8.47
C GLU A 486 -45.42 -18.27 -9.45
N ALA A 487 -44.23 -17.99 -8.92
CA ALA A 487 -43.01 -17.86 -9.71
C ALA A 487 -41.94 -18.82 -9.18
N ALA A 488 -41.50 -19.75 -10.04
CA ALA A 488 -40.29 -20.52 -9.78
C ALA A 488 -39.10 -19.55 -9.65
N GLY A 489 -38.36 -19.66 -8.54
CA GLY A 489 -37.29 -18.73 -8.22
C GLY A 489 -36.19 -18.70 -9.29
N LYS A 490 -35.98 -17.53 -9.89
CA LYS A 490 -34.85 -17.29 -10.80
C LYS A 490 -33.53 -17.50 -10.06
N LEU A 491 -32.53 -18.06 -10.74
CA LEU A 491 -31.22 -18.32 -10.14
C LEU A 491 -30.50 -16.98 -9.86
N PRO A 492 -30.12 -16.69 -8.59
CA PRO A 492 -29.47 -15.43 -8.23
C PRO A 492 -27.97 -15.44 -8.54
N VAL A 493 -27.49 -14.38 -9.20
CA VAL A 493 -26.09 -14.16 -9.57
C VAL A 493 -25.68 -12.74 -9.21
N THR A 494 -24.55 -12.59 -8.53
CA THR A 494 -23.97 -11.27 -8.21
C THR A 494 -22.91 -10.92 -9.25
N ILE A 495 -22.85 -9.66 -9.69
CA ILE A 495 -21.80 -9.15 -10.58
C ILE A 495 -21.06 -8.05 -9.83
N LEU A 496 -19.77 -8.27 -9.60
CA LEU A 496 -18.86 -7.36 -8.89
C LEU A 496 -17.91 -6.71 -9.88
N TRP A 497 -17.85 -5.39 -9.90
CA TRP A 497 -17.02 -4.67 -10.87
C TRP A 497 -16.07 -3.63 -10.23
N ALA A 498 -14.92 -3.47 -10.87
CA ALA A 498 -13.92 -2.45 -10.55
C ALA A 498 -13.39 -1.82 -11.85
N SER A 499 -13.39 -0.50 -11.94
CA SER A 499 -12.94 0.23 -13.13
C SER A 499 -12.44 1.64 -12.79
N GLN A 500 -11.32 2.04 -13.39
CA GLN A 500 -10.80 3.40 -13.27
C GLN A 500 -11.37 4.34 -14.35
N THR A 501 -11.57 3.81 -15.57
CA THR A 501 -11.93 4.59 -16.78
C THR A 501 -13.28 4.21 -17.40
N GLY A 502 -14.06 3.38 -16.73
CA GLY A 502 -15.43 3.00 -17.10
C GLY A 502 -15.58 1.79 -18.04
N ASN A 503 -14.51 1.31 -18.69
CA ASN A 503 -14.61 0.20 -19.65
C ASN A 503 -15.15 -1.11 -19.01
N ALA A 504 -14.62 -1.48 -17.84
CA ALA A 504 -15.07 -2.68 -17.11
C ALA A 504 -16.44 -2.47 -16.44
N GLU A 505 -16.79 -1.24 -16.07
CA GLU A 505 -18.13 -0.88 -15.59
C GLU A 505 -19.19 -1.06 -16.69
N GLY A 506 -18.93 -0.53 -17.89
CA GLY A 506 -19.82 -0.68 -19.05
C GLY A 506 -20.02 -2.15 -19.42
N ALA A 507 -18.93 -2.93 -19.48
CA ALA A 507 -19.01 -4.37 -19.71
C ALA A 507 -19.82 -5.11 -18.63
N ALA A 508 -19.71 -4.71 -17.35
CA ALA A 508 -20.50 -5.29 -16.27
C ALA A 508 -21.99 -4.95 -16.36
N ILE A 509 -22.32 -3.73 -16.77
CA ILE A 509 -23.70 -3.28 -17.03
C ILE A 509 -24.31 -4.08 -18.20
N ASP A 510 -23.57 -4.28 -19.30
CA ASP A 510 -24.08 -5.00 -20.46
C ASP A 510 -24.15 -6.53 -20.22
N CYS A 511 -23.21 -7.10 -19.48
CA CYS A 511 -23.30 -8.47 -18.97
C CYS A 511 -24.55 -8.67 -18.10
N ALA A 512 -24.82 -7.74 -17.17
CA ALA A 512 -26.01 -7.77 -16.32
C ALA A 512 -27.32 -7.76 -17.15
N LYS A 513 -27.43 -6.87 -18.14
CA LYS A 513 -28.60 -6.81 -19.04
C LYS A 513 -28.81 -8.13 -19.80
N LYS A 514 -27.74 -8.69 -20.37
CA LYS A 514 -27.79 -9.93 -21.16
C LYS A 514 -28.23 -11.12 -20.30
N LEU A 515 -27.73 -11.23 -19.06
CA LEU A 515 -28.13 -12.29 -18.14
C LEU A 515 -29.55 -12.10 -17.57
N GLN A 516 -29.99 -10.87 -17.31
CA GLN A 516 -31.39 -10.58 -16.94
C GLN A 516 -32.36 -10.98 -18.06
N GLN A 517 -32.02 -10.70 -19.33
CA GLN A 517 -32.78 -11.14 -20.51
C GLN A 517 -32.78 -12.67 -20.67
N ALA A 518 -31.69 -13.35 -20.29
CA ALA A 518 -31.61 -14.81 -20.25
C ALA A 518 -32.37 -15.47 -19.08
N GLY A 519 -32.97 -14.67 -18.18
CA GLY A 519 -33.87 -15.14 -17.12
C GLY A 519 -33.26 -15.26 -15.73
N TYR A 520 -32.00 -14.83 -15.53
CA TYR A 520 -31.34 -14.84 -14.21
C TYR A 520 -31.77 -13.66 -13.33
N ASP A 521 -31.64 -13.79 -12.01
CA ASP A 521 -31.80 -12.68 -11.07
C ASP A 521 -30.41 -12.06 -10.78
N ILE A 522 -30.21 -10.80 -11.16
CA ILE A 522 -28.87 -10.18 -11.21
C ILE A 522 -28.73 -9.03 -10.23
N ARG A 523 -27.75 -9.16 -9.33
CA ARG A 523 -27.30 -8.09 -8.41
C ARG A 523 -25.97 -7.51 -8.88
N LEU A 524 -25.99 -6.36 -9.55
CA LEU A 524 -24.78 -5.63 -9.96
C LEU A 524 -24.30 -4.69 -8.84
N VAL A 525 -23.04 -4.80 -8.42
CA VAL A 525 -22.44 -4.00 -7.32
C VAL A 525 -21.00 -3.59 -7.64
N ASN A 526 -20.62 -2.38 -7.24
CA ASN A 526 -19.23 -1.90 -7.26
C ASN A 526 -18.42 -2.62 -6.15
N MET A 527 -17.18 -3.05 -6.42
CA MET A 527 -16.40 -3.87 -5.48
C MET A 527 -16.22 -3.23 -4.10
N ASN A 528 -15.95 -1.92 -4.01
CA ASN A 528 -15.82 -1.24 -2.71
C ASN A 528 -17.13 -1.13 -1.90
N GLN A 529 -18.27 -1.52 -2.48
CA GLN A 529 -19.57 -1.57 -1.79
C GLN A 529 -20.00 -2.99 -1.41
N TYR A 530 -19.17 -4.00 -1.68
CA TYR A 530 -19.45 -5.41 -1.35
C TYR A 530 -18.48 -5.90 -0.28
N SER A 531 -18.97 -6.55 0.77
CA SER A 531 -18.10 -7.13 1.80
C SER A 531 -17.67 -8.54 1.41
N VAL A 532 -16.46 -8.95 1.81
CA VAL A 532 -16.02 -10.35 1.61
C VAL A 532 -16.88 -11.32 2.43
N SER A 533 -17.45 -10.87 3.55
CA SER A 533 -18.44 -11.62 4.34
C SER A 533 -19.78 -11.83 3.62
N ASP A 534 -20.15 -10.99 2.66
CA ASP A 534 -21.31 -11.20 1.79
C ASP A 534 -20.95 -12.06 0.57
N LEU A 535 -19.70 -11.96 0.09
CA LEU A 535 -19.17 -12.88 -0.91
C LEU A 535 -19.17 -14.33 -0.42
N ALA A 536 -18.81 -14.58 0.84
CA ALA A 536 -18.87 -15.91 1.45
C ALA A 536 -20.29 -16.52 1.51
N LYS A 537 -21.35 -15.71 1.40
CA LYS A 537 -22.76 -16.15 1.31
C LYS A 537 -23.27 -16.22 -0.13
N THR A 538 -22.45 -15.84 -1.11
CA THR A 538 -22.83 -15.74 -2.52
C THR A 538 -22.57 -17.07 -3.22
N ARG A 539 -23.57 -17.62 -3.90
CA ARG A 539 -23.45 -18.92 -4.60
C ARG A 539 -22.86 -18.78 -6.01
N PHE A 540 -23.15 -17.67 -6.70
CA PHE A 540 -22.64 -17.35 -8.03
C PHE A 540 -22.18 -15.88 -8.08
N ALA A 541 -20.91 -15.63 -8.37
CA ALA A 541 -20.37 -14.28 -8.56
C ALA A 541 -19.55 -14.14 -9.84
N LEU A 542 -19.79 -13.07 -10.60
CA LEU A 542 -19.02 -12.70 -11.78
C LEU A 542 -18.18 -11.47 -11.45
N PHE A 543 -16.88 -11.51 -11.72
CA PHE A 543 -15.95 -10.42 -11.41
C PHE A 543 -15.46 -9.77 -12.69
N ILE A 544 -15.70 -8.47 -12.85
CA ILE A 544 -15.42 -7.73 -14.08
C ILE A 544 -14.53 -6.53 -13.73
N ALA A 545 -13.22 -6.68 -13.94
CA ALA A 545 -12.22 -5.83 -13.28
C ALA A 545 -11.11 -5.36 -14.22
N SER A 546 -10.87 -4.05 -14.30
CA SER A 546 -9.70 -3.50 -15.01
C SER A 546 -8.45 -3.46 -14.14
N THR A 547 -7.29 -3.58 -14.75
CA THR A 547 -5.98 -3.38 -14.10
C THR A 547 -5.55 -1.92 -14.26
N PHE A 548 -4.91 -1.35 -13.24
CA PHE A 548 -4.36 0.01 -13.29
C PHE A 548 -2.89 0.04 -12.81
N GLY A 549 -2.17 1.13 -13.06
CA GLY A 549 -0.80 1.32 -12.58
C GLY A 549 0.16 0.20 -12.98
N ALA A 550 0.78 -0.46 -11.99
CA ALA A 550 1.76 -1.52 -12.19
C ALA A 550 1.17 -2.90 -11.84
N GLY A 551 0.02 -3.25 -12.43
CA GLY A 551 -0.69 -4.50 -12.15
C GLY A 551 -1.65 -4.42 -10.96
N ASP A 552 -1.92 -3.21 -10.48
CA ASP A 552 -2.67 -2.91 -9.27
C ASP A 552 -4.19 -2.82 -9.54
N PRO A 553 -5.04 -2.93 -8.50
CA PRO A 553 -6.48 -2.66 -8.62
C PRO A 553 -6.79 -1.22 -9.01
N PRO A 554 -7.97 -0.95 -9.59
CA PRO A 554 -8.55 0.39 -9.63
C PRO A 554 -8.90 0.84 -8.20
N ASP A 555 -9.04 2.15 -8.00
CA ASP A 555 -9.36 2.72 -6.68
C ASP A 555 -10.68 2.16 -6.09
N ASN A 556 -11.63 1.79 -6.95
CA ASN A 556 -12.91 1.18 -6.55
C ASN A 556 -12.89 -0.36 -6.37
N GLY A 557 -11.71 -0.99 -6.48
CA GLY A 557 -11.48 -2.41 -6.15
C GLY A 557 -10.39 -2.65 -5.11
N GLU A 558 -9.57 -1.64 -4.78
CA GLU A 558 -8.43 -1.75 -3.87
C GLU A 558 -8.84 -2.25 -2.47
N SER A 559 -9.82 -1.63 -1.80
CA SER A 559 -10.17 -2.04 -0.44
C SER A 559 -10.81 -3.43 -0.40
N PHE A 560 -11.62 -3.77 -1.41
CA PHE A 560 -12.17 -5.12 -1.56
C PHE A 560 -11.07 -6.17 -1.70
N TYR A 561 -10.08 -5.90 -2.57
CA TYR A 561 -8.98 -6.83 -2.81
C TYR A 561 -8.01 -6.93 -1.62
N GLN A 562 -7.79 -5.86 -0.86
CA GLN A 562 -7.01 -5.92 0.38
C GLN A 562 -7.71 -6.75 1.45
N SER A 563 -9.02 -6.61 1.63
CA SER A 563 -9.79 -7.52 2.50
C SER A 563 -9.67 -8.97 2.02
N LEU A 564 -9.88 -9.24 0.72
CA LEU A 564 -9.78 -10.59 0.15
C LEU A 564 -8.39 -11.23 0.34
N LYS A 565 -7.32 -10.44 0.34
CA LYS A 565 -5.95 -10.89 0.65
C LYS A 565 -5.69 -11.19 2.13
N ALA A 566 -6.51 -10.67 3.04
CA ALA A 566 -6.39 -10.92 4.48
C ALA A 566 -7.13 -12.19 4.95
N GLU A 567 -8.03 -12.74 4.13
CA GLU A 567 -8.86 -13.90 4.49
C GLU A 567 -8.13 -15.25 4.44
N ASN A 568 -8.70 -16.25 5.13
CA ASN A 568 -8.17 -17.61 5.16
C ASN A 568 -8.67 -18.48 3.99
N PRO A 569 -7.89 -19.47 3.52
CA PRO A 569 -8.33 -20.47 2.56
C PRO A 569 -9.68 -21.13 2.94
N SER A 570 -10.43 -21.58 1.93
CA SER A 570 -11.77 -22.20 2.05
C SER A 570 -12.94 -21.28 2.49
N LEU A 571 -12.74 -19.97 2.70
CA LEU A 571 -13.83 -19.03 3.01
C LEU A 571 -14.95 -19.02 1.94
N LEU A 572 -14.60 -19.30 0.68
CA LEU A 572 -15.47 -19.18 -0.48
C LEU A 572 -15.85 -20.53 -1.10
N LYS A 573 -15.76 -21.63 -0.35
CA LYS A 573 -16.01 -23.01 -0.85
C LYS A 573 -17.35 -23.21 -1.60
N ASP A 574 -18.39 -22.47 -1.20
CA ASP A 574 -19.74 -22.56 -1.77
C ASP A 574 -19.97 -21.57 -2.94
N LEU A 575 -18.98 -20.71 -3.21
CA LEU A 575 -18.98 -19.75 -4.31
C LEU A 575 -18.53 -20.42 -5.61
N ARG A 576 -19.34 -20.26 -6.66
CA ARG A 576 -18.93 -20.48 -8.05
C ARG A 576 -18.67 -19.13 -8.70
N TYR A 577 -17.52 -18.98 -9.37
CA TYR A 577 -17.11 -17.67 -9.90
C TYR A 577 -16.48 -17.73 -11.30
N ALA A 578 -16.46 -16.59 -11.98
CA ALA A 578 -15.61 -16.37 -13.14
C ALA A 578 -15.10 -14.93 -13.16
N VAL A 579 -13.91 -14.73 -13.73
CA VAL A 579 -13.27 -13.41 -13.88
C VAL A 579 -13.17 -13.02 -15.35
N LEU A 580 -13.62 -11.82 -15.67
CA LEU A 580 -13.35 -11.10 -16.91
C LEU A 580 -12.40 -9.95 -16.58
N ALA A 581 -11.11 -10.17 -16.83
CA ALA A 581 -10.03 -9.26 -16.49
C ALA A 581 -9.73 -8.33 -17.66
N PHE A 582 -9.76 -7.02 -17.41
CA PHE A 582 -9.40 -6.00 -18.40
C PHE A 582 -7.99 -5.50 -18.15
N GLY A 583 -7.25 -5.29 -19.22
CA GLY A 583 -5.92 -4.70 -19.20
C GLY A 583 -5.56 -4.17 -20.58
N ASP A 584 -4.30 -3.81 -20.73
CA ASP A 584 -3.70 -3.44 -22.01
C ASP A 584 -2.41 -4.25 -22.15
N SER A 585 -2.26 -5.03 -23.23
CA SER A 585 -1.05 -5.84 -23.43
C SER A 585 0.21 -5.01 -23.66
N ASN A 586 0.06 -3.68 -23.77
CA ASN A 586 1.14 -2.69 -23.70
C ASN A 586 1.70 -2.44 -22.28
N TYR A 587 1.33 -3.21 -21.26
CA TYR A 587 1.92 -3.11 -19.92
C TYR A 587 2.47 -4.46 -19.45
N ASP A 588 3.63 -4.44 -18.77
CA ASP A 588 4.33 -5.65 -18.25
C ASP A 588 3.41 -6.61 -17.50
N LEU A 589 2.38 -6.09 -16.85
CA LEU A 589 1.41 -6.83 -16.03
C LEU A 589 0.01 -6.79 -16.67
N PHE A 590 -0.08 -7.22 -17.93
CA PHE A 590 -1.34 -7.37 -18.67
C PHE A 590 -2.38 -8.16 -17.87
N CYS A 591 -3.56 -7.56 -17.65
CA CYS A 591 -4.64 -8.08 -16.81
C CYS A 591 -4.21 -8.45 -15.37
N GLY A 592 -3.13 -7.83 -14.86
CA GLY A 592 -2.51 -8.16 -13.58
C GLY A 592 -3.48 -8.22 -12.40
N PHE A 593 -4.37 -7.23 -12.24
CA PHE A 593 -5.33 -7.26 -11.13
C PHE A 593 -6.33 -8.41 -11.28
N GLY A 594 -6.94 -8.59 -12.46
CA GLY A 594 -7.92 -9.64 -12.66
C GLY A 594 -7.33 -11.05 -12.51
N LYS A 595 -6.08 -11.26 -12.96
CA LYS A 595 -5.32 -12.50 -12.70
C LYS A 595 -5.10 -12.72 -11.20
N ASN A 596 -4.60 -11.70 -10.50
CA ASN A 596 -4.36 -11.73 -9.06
C ASN A 596 -5.66 -11.92 -8.25
N LEU A 597 -6.80 -11.49 -8.79
CA LEU A 597 -8.13 -11.70 -8.21
C LEU A 597 -8.63 -13.13 -8.45
N ASP A 598 -8.50 -13.66 -9.66
CA ASP A 598 -8.84 -15.04 -10.01
C ASP A 598 -8.05 -16.06 -9.16
N THR A 599 -6.72 -15.97 -9.18
CA THR A 599 -5.85 -16.80 -8.34
C THR A 599 -6.24 -16.72 -6.87
N ARG A 600 -6.58 -15.52 -6.38
CA ARG A 600 -6.96 -15.34 -4.97
C ARG A 600 -8.33 -15.93 -4.64
N LEU A 601 -9.29 -15.92 -5.56
CA LEU A 601 -10.59 -16.56 -5.36
C LEU A 601 -10.45 -18.09 -5.33
N GLU A 602 -9.59 -18.65 -6.18
CA GLU A 602 -9.21 -20.07 -6.16
C GLU A 602 -8.50 -20.48 -4.86
N GLU A 603 -7.51 -19.70 -4.39
CA GLU A 603 -6.87 -19.90 -3.07
C GLU A 603 -7.86 -19.89 -1.89
N LEU A 604 -8.94 -19.11 -2.00
CA LEU A 604 -10.01 -19.03 -1.00
C LEU A 604 -11.05 -20.16 -1.16
N GLY A 605 -10.83 -21.11 -2.06
CA GLY A 605 -11.65 -22.31 -2.26
C GLY A 605 -12.85 -22.12 -3.19
N ALA A 606 -12.99 -20.96 -3.84
CA ALA A 606 -14.08 -20.74 -4.80
C ALA A 606 -13.88 -21.62 -6.05
N SER A 607 -14.98 -22.19 -6.56
CA SER A 607 -14.94 -23.03 -7.76
C SER A 607 -15.06 -22.18 -9.04
N ARG A 608 -14.05 -22.25 -9.92
CA ARG A 608 -14.11 -21.53 -11.20
C ARG A 608 -15.18 -22.15 -12.13
N LEU A 609 -16.00 -21.30 -12.75
CA LEU A 609 -17.00 -21.65 -13.77
C LEU A 609 -16.38 -21.70 -15.17
N LEU A 610 -15.51 -20.73 -15.45
CA LEU A 610 -14.80 -20.56 -16.72
C LEU A 610 -13.45 -19.89 -16.42
N ASP A 611 -12.39 -20.30 -17.11
CA ASP A 611 -11.04 -19.72 -16.94
C ASP A 611 -11.02 -18.19 -17.11
N CYS A 612 -10.13 -17.54 -16.35
CA CYS A 612 -9.99 -16.09 -16.35
C CYS A 612 -9.74 -15.55 -17.76
N ALA A 613 -10.71 -14.81 -18.29
CA ALA A 613 -10.62 -14.24 -19.62
C ALA A 613 -9.88 -12.90 -19.57
N HIS A 614 -8.85 -12.75 -20.40
CA HIS A 614 -8.00 -11.57 -20.46
C HIS A 614 -8.37 -10.67 -21.64
N CYS A 615 -9.16 -9.64 -21.38
CA CYS A 615 -9.53 -8.61 -22.34
C CYS A 615 -8.44 -7.55 -22.50
N ASP A 616 -8.02 -7.34 -23.74
CA ASP A 616 -7.21 -6.19 -24.17
C ASP A 616 -8.12 -4.97 -24.45
N THR A 617 -7.57 -3.88 -24.99
CA THR A 617 -8.33 -2.64 -25.21
C THR A 617 -9.53 -2.74 -26.16
N ASP A 618 -9.52 -3.72 -27.08
CA ASP A 618 -10.59 -3.98 -28.07
C ASP A 618 -11.49 -5.15 -27.60
N TYR A 619 -12.00 -5.04 -26.37
CA TYR A 619 -12.56 -6.15 -25.59
C TYR A 619 -13.93 -6.70 -26.03
N GLN A 620 -14.74 -5.94 -26.78
CA GLN A 620 -16.18 -6.20 -26.94
C GLN A 620 -16.49 -7.63 -27.38
N ALA A 621 -15.82 -8.14 -28.42
CA ALA A 621 -16.09 -9.49 -28.95
C ALA A 621 -15.79 -10.59 -27.91
N GLN A 622 -14.74 -10.41 -27.10
CA GLN A 622 -14.33 -11.37 -26.08
C GLN A 622 -15.24 -11.31 -24.85
N ALA A 623 -15.64 -10.11 -24.42
CA ALA A 623 -16.62 -9.93 -23.34
C ALA A 623 -18.01 -10.49 -23.70
N ASP A 624 -18.40 -10.38 -24.96
CA ASP A 624 -19.66 -10.91 -25.48
C ASP A 624 -19.66 -12.44 -25.58
N ALA A 625 -18.56 -13.03 -26.07
CA ALA A 625 -18.36 -14.48 -26.06
C ALA A 625 -18.38 -15.02 -24.62
N TRP A 626 -17.59 -14.43 -23.72
CA TRP A 626 -17.53 -14.81 -22.31
C TRP A 626 -18.91 -14.73 -21.62
N THR A 627 -19.67 -13.67 -21.86
CA THR A 627 -21.03 -13.51 -21.30
C THR A 627 -21.98 -14.61 -21.79
N LYS A 628 -21.86 -14.99 -23.07
CA LYS A 628 -22.65 -16.09 -23.64
C LYS A 628 -22.29 -17.43 -23.00
N ASP A 629 -20.99 -17.75 -22.90
CA ASP A 629 -20.52 -19.02 -22.34
C ASP A 629 -20.92 -19.16 -20.86
N ILE A 630 -20.80 -18.08 -20.08
CA ILE A 630 -21.31 -18.01 -18.70
C ILE A 630 -22.84 -18.22 -18.64
N SER A 631 -23.61 -17.64 -19.56
CA SER A 631 -25.06 -17.84 -19.63
C SER A 631 -25.44 -19.29 -19.96
N GLU A 632 -24.63 -20.03 -20.72
CA GLU A 632 -24.84 -21.44 -21.03
C GLU A 632 -24.47 -22.34 -19.84
N LEU A 633 -23.34 -22.06 -19.17
CA LEU A 633 -22.90 -22.76 -17.96
C LEU A 633 -23.90 -22.60 -16.79
N LEU A 634 -24.37 -21.38 -16.52
CA LEU A 634 -25.36 -21.10 -15.46
C LEU A 634 -26.69 -21.85 -15.69
N ARG A 635 -27.05 -22.13 -16.95
CA ARG A 635 -28.27 -22.87 -17.29
C ARG A 635 -28.21 -24.31 -16.78
N GLY A 636 -27.02 -24.92 -16.74
CA GLY A 636 -26.80 -26.25 -16.17
C GLY A 636 -27.10 -26.34 -14.67
N PHE A 637 -27.03 -25.23 -13.93
CA PHE A 637 -27.31 -25.19 -12.49
C PHE A 637 -28.77 -24.86 -12.13
N ALA A 638 -29.61 -24.52 -13.12
CA ALA A 638 -31.02 -24.19 -12.92
C ALA A 638 -31.96 -25.41 -12.82
N GLY A 639 -31.43 -26.65 -12.84
CA GLY A 639 -32.18 -27.88 -13.10
C GLY A 639 -32.06 -29.01 -12.06
N SER A 640 -31.73 -28.74 -10.79
CA SER A 640 -31.54 -29.80 -9.77
C SER A 640 -32.29 -29.50 -8.45
N PRO A 641 -33.28 -30.34 -8.05
CA PRO A 641 -33.98 -30.22 -6.76
C PRO A 641 -33.44 -31.20 -5.70
N GLU A 642 -33.23 -30.73 -4.47
CA GLU A 642 -32.93 -31.49 -3.23
C GLU A 642 -33.08 -30.51 -2.02
N PRO A 643 -33.26 -30.96 -0.76
CA PRO A 643 -34.58 -31.19 -0.18
C PRO A 643 -35.05 -30.09 0.80
N SER A 644 -36.36 -30.05 1.03
CA SER A 644 -37.07 -29.09 1.89
C SER A 644 -36.85 -29.32 3.39
N GLY A 645 -36.64 -28.24 4.18
CA GLY A 645 -36.39 -28.42 5.61
C GLY A 645 -36.38 -27.21 6.56
N LEU A 646 -37.10 -26.11 6.30
CA LEU A 646 -37.73 -25.23 7.33
C LEU A 646 -38.47 -24.04 6.68
N ALA A 647 -39.63 -23.67 7.24
CA ALA A 647 -40.60 -22.77 6.60
C ALA A 647 -40.30 -21.27 6.81
N ALA A 648 -40.85 -20.44 5.91
CA ALA A 648 -40.58 -19.01 5.81
C ALA A 648 -41.35 -18.14 6.82
N ALA A 649 -40.81 -16.94 7.06
CA ALA A 649 -41.56 -15.77 7.48
C ALA A 649 -41.17 -14.58 6.58
N SER A 650 -42.04 -14.26 5.62
CA SER A 650 -41.82 -13.20 4.61
C SER A 650 -42.01 -11.80 5.20
N GLY A 651 -41.26 -10.80 4.74
CA GLY A 651 -41.43 -9.44 5.25
C GLY A 651 -40.48 -8.34 4.74
N ILE A 652 -40.06 -8.35 3.47
CA ILE A 652 -39.35 -7.18 2.87
C ILE A 652 -39.93 -6.88 1.48
N SER A 653 -40.28 -5.62 1.26
CA SER A 653 -40.78 -5.08 -0.01
C SER A 653 -39.66 -4.95 -1.04
N SER A 654 -39.94 -5.33 -2.28
CA SER A 654 -39.07 -5.05 -3.42
C SER A 654 -39.15 -3.56 -3.81
N ALA A 655 -38.00 -2.90 -3.95
CA ALA A 655 -37.91 -1.60 -4.59
C ALA A 655 -37.66 -1.81 -6.09
N SER A 656 -38.70 -1.58 -6.91
CA SER A 656 -38.58 -1.63 -8.36
C SER A 656 -37.86 -0.38 -8.89
N ILE A 657 -36.94 -0.57 -9.82
CA ILE A 657 -36.44 0.54 -10.66
C ILE A 657 -37.46 0.73 -11.78
N ALA A 658 -38.04 1.92 -11.86
CA ALA A 658 -39.02 2.25 -12.89
C ALA A 658 -38.40 2.19 -14.29
N ALA A 659 -39.04 1.44 -15.20
CA ALA A 659 -38.66 1.43 -16.61
C ALA A 659 -39.05 2.75 -17.29
N PRO A 660 -38.25 3.29 -18.22
CA PRO A 660 -38.73 4.25 -19.21
C PRO A 660 -39.80 3.58 -20.08
N GLY A 661 -40.87 4.29 -20.40
CA GLY A 661 -41.96 3.79 -21.25
C GLY A 661 -41.52 3.50 -22.69
N PRO A 662 -42.39 2.85 -23.50
CA PRO A 662 -42.05 2.39 -24.84
C PRO A 662 -41.92 3.57 -25.82
N ALA A 663 -40.72 4.13 -25.92
CA ALA A 663 -40.35 4.98 -27.04
C ALA A 663 -40.16 4.12 -28.31
N SER A 664 -40.75 4.57 -29.42
CA SER A 664 -40.49 4.04 -30.77
C SER A 664 -38.99 4.06 -31.09
N PRO A 665 -38.46 3.20 -31.99
CA PRO A 665 -37.03 3.04 -32.20
C PRO A 665 -36.34 4.36 -32.57
N ASN A 666 -35.64 4.96 -31.61
CA ASN A 666 -34.95 6.22 -31.79
C ASN A 666 -33.60 5.96 -32.51
N PRO A 667 -33.28 6.58 -33.66
CA PRO A 667 -32.13 6.19 -34.50
C PRO A 667 -30.71 6.49 -33.94
N GLU A 668 -30.58 6.86 -32.67
CA GLU A 668 -29.41 7.59 -32.16
C GLU A 668 -28.36 6.74 -31.42
N GLN A 669 -28.48 5.41 -31.40
CA GLN A 669 -27.36 4.53 -30.98
C GLN A 669 -26.31 4.35 -32.10
N ARG A 670 -25.83 5.48 -32.64
CA ARG A 670 -24.61 5.61 -33.46
C ARG A 670 -23.71 6.70 -32.85
N GLY A 671 -23.44 6.58 -31.54
CA GLY A 671 -22.57 7.50 -30.82
C GLY A 671 -21.09 7.30 -31.15
N TYR A 672 -20.33 8.39 -31.21
CA TYR A 672 -18.88 8.38 -31.36
C TYR A 672 -18.19 7.78 -30.13
N HIS A 673 -17.19 6.92 -30.35
CA HIS A 673 -16.43 6.24 -29.30
C HIS A 673 -15.12 5.67 -29.87
N ARG A 674 -14.30 4.99 -29.06
CA ARG A 674 -12.98 4.43 -29.47
C ARG A 674 -12.99 3.79 -30.87
N ASN A 675 -13.94 2.88 -31.10
CA ASN A 675 -14.00 2.04 -32.31
C ASN A 675 -14.74 2.73 -33.48
N HIS A 676 -15.42 3.84 -33.21
CA HIS A 676 -16.06 4.71 -34.19
C HIS A 676 -15.65 6.17 -33.90
N PRO A 677 -14.37 6.53 -34.12
CA PRO A 677 -13.86 7.88 -33.91
C PRO A 677 -14.39 8.83 -34.99
N VAL A 678 -14.42 10.12 -34.68
CA VAL A 678 -14.86 11.18 -35.60
C VAL A 678 -13.63 11.88 -36.19
N PRO A 679 -13.55 12.11 -37.51
CA PRO A 679 -12.48 12.93 -38.08
C PRO A 679 -12.62 14.38 -37.60
N SER A 680 -11.50 14.94 -37.13
CA SER A 680 -11.38 16.33 -36.70
C SER A 680 -10.08 16.91 -37.26
N ARG A 681 -10.03 18.24 -37.42
CA ARG A 681 -8.84 18.95 -37.91
C ARG A 681 -8.19 19.78 -36.81
N LEU A 682 -6.88 20.03 -36.95
CA LEU A 682 -6.18 20.96 -36.07
C LEU A 682 -6.53 22.40 -36.43
N LEU A 683 -7.00 23.16 -35.46
CA LEU A 683 -7.18 24.62 -35.56
C LEU A 683 -5.85 25.36 -35.35
N PHE A 684 -4.99 24.84 -34.47
CA PHE A 684 -3.61 25.28 -34.32
C PHE A 684 -2.74 24.23 -33.61
N LYS A 685 -1.42 24.35 -33.75
CA LYS A 685 -0.40 23.62 -32.97
C LYS A 685 0.72 24.55 -32.48
N GLN A 686 0.53 25.16 -31.31
CA GLN A 686 1.45 26.14 -30.74
C GLN A 686 2.57 25.47 -29.95
N HIS A 687 3.83 25.87 -30.17
CA HIS A 687 4.95 25.51 -29.29
C HIS A 687 4.93 26.40 -28.05
N LEU A 688 4.96 25.78 -26.87
CA LEU A 688 4.77 26.47 -25.58
C LEU A 688 6.10 26.81 -24.88
N ASN A 689 7.15 26.01 -25.06
CA ASN A 689 8.46 26.28 -24.49
C ASN A 689 9.16 27.43 -25.26
N LYS A 690 9.95 28.23 -24.55
CA LYS A 690 10.84 29.23 -25.17
C LYS A 690 12.19 28.62 -25.54
N ALA A 691 13.01 29.41 -26.24
CA ALA A 691 14.38 29.03 -26.58
C ALA A 691 15.20 28.67 -25.32
N GLY A 692 16.02 27.62 -25.41
CA GLY A 692 16.82 27.09 -24.30
C GLY A 692 16.18 25.93 -23.52
N SER A 693 14.92 25.59 -23.80
CA SER A 693 14.28 24.38 -23.28
C SER A 693 14.93 23.09 -23.81
N GLU A 694 15.04 22.09 -22.94
CA GLU A 694 15.41 20.70 -23.30
C GLU A 694 14.18 19.85 -23.74
N LYS A 695 12.98 20.43 -23.68
CA LYS A 695 11.68 19.83 -24.01
C LYS A 695 10.97 20.56 -25.14
N GLU A 696 10.11 19.83 -25.85
CA GLU A 696 9.14 20.37 -26.80
C GLU A 696 7.73 20.07 -26.30
N THR A 697 7.07 21.04 -25.67
CA THR A 697 5.67 20.93 -25.22
C THR A 697 4.80 21.79 -26.13
N ARG A 698 3.70 21.23 -26.62
CA ARG A 698 2.80 21.89 -27.57
C ARG A 698 1.35 21.90 -27.08
N HIS A 699 0.66 22.98 -27.37
CA HIS A 699 -0.78 23.14 -27.20
C HIS A 699 -1.45 22.96 -28.57
N TYR A 700 -2.41 22.05 -28.64
CA TYR A 700 -3.21 21.78 -29.83
C TYR A 700 -4.67 22.12 -29.54
N ALA A 701 -5.37 22.60 -30.57
CA ALA A 701 -6.83 22.70 -30.58
C ALA A 701 -7.40 21.95 -31.79
N PHE A 702 -8.51 21.26 -31.58
CA PHE A 702 -9.21 20.46 -32.58
C PHE A 702 -10.63 21.00 -32.80
N ASP A 703 -11.07 21.10 -34.05
CA ASP A 703 -12.42 21.56 -34.43
C ASP A 703 -13.51 20.53 -34.08
N LEU A 704 -14.50 20.94 -33.28
CA LEU A 704 -15.67 20.12 -32.95
C LEU A 704 -16.93 20.48 -33.76
N LYS A 705 -16.95 21.60 -34.51
CA LYS A 705 -18.15 22.07 -35.24
C LYS A 705 -18.67 21.04 -36.23
N SER A 706 -17.74 20.41 -36.93
CA SER A 706 -17.99 19.35 -37.90
C SER A 706 -18.21 17.98 -37.25
N ALA A 707 -17.79 17.80 -36.00
CA ALA A 707 -17.73 16.51 -35.33
C ALA A 707 -18.98 16.17 -34.48
N GLY A 708 -19.71 17.16 -33.97
CA GLY A 708 -20.88 16.94 -33.10
C GLY A 708 -20.53 16.31 -31.74
N VAL A 709 -19.26 16.39 -31.35
CA VAL A 709 -18.69 15.74 -30.16
C VAL A 709 -18.88 16.63 -28.92
N GLN A 710 -19.33 16.04 -27.82
CA GLN A 710 -19.49 16.72 -26.53
C GLN A 710 -18.51 16.17 -25.49
N PHE A 711 -17.92 17.06 -24.71
CA PHE A 711 -17.01 16.76 -23.60
C PHE A 711 -17.32 17.65 -22.38
N GLU A 712 -16.71 17.36 -21.24
CA GLU A 712 -16.69 18.21 -20.04
C GLU A 712 -15.25 18.47 -19.60
N ALA A 713 -15.01 19.55 -18.87
CA ALA A 713 -13.69 19.84 -18.32
C ALA A 713 -13.22 18.70 -17.40
N GLY A 714 -12.07 18.09 -17.70
CA GLY A 714 -11.54 16.90 -17.02
C GLY A 714 -11.77 15.56 -17.74
N ASP A 715 -12.46 15.55 -18.88
CA ASP A 715 -12.42 14.42 -19.81
C ASP A 715 -11.05 14.29 -20.51
N ALA A 716 -10.81 13.15 -21.15
CA ALA A 716 -9.63 12.92 -21.98
C ALA A 716 -9.99 12.78 -23.45
N LEU A 717 -9.16 13.34 -24.33
CA LEU A 717 -9.25 13.20 -25.77
C LEU A 717 -8.41 12.00 -26.23
N GLY A 718 -9.06 11.01 -26.84
CA GLY A 718 -8.40 9.94 -27.56
C GLY A 718 -8.09 10.36 -28.98
N VAL A 719 -6.82 10.25 -29.38
CA VAL A 719 -6.30 10.59 -30.70
C VAL A 719 -5.75 9.32 -31.36
N TRP A 720 -6.29 8.96 -32.53
CA TRP A 720 -5.74 7.89 -33.36
C TRP A 720 -4.56 8.41 -34.20
N PRO A 721 -3.33 7.91 -34.00
CA PRO A 721 -2.17 8.35 -34.76
C PRO A 721 -1.98 7.55 -36.06
N VAL A 722 -1.00 7.98 -36.87
CA VAL A 722 -0.32 7.13 -37.85
C VAL A 722 1.17 7.07 -37.53
N ASN A 723 1.84 6.00 -37.96
CA ASN A 723 3.27 5.83 -37.79
C ASN A 723 4.09 6.76 -38.70
N CYS A 724 5.32 7.07 -38.30
CA CYS A 724 6.24 7.84 -39.13
C CYS A 724 6.55 7.07 -40.43
N PRO A 725 6.33 7.66 -41.64
CA PRO A 725 6.65 6.99 -42.91
C PRO A 725 8.09 6.47 -42.97
N GLY A 726 9.07 7.28 -42.54
CA GLY A 726 10.48 6.84 -42.51
C GLY A 726 10.74 5.62 -41.60
N LEU A 727 9.97 5.42 -40.53
CA LEU A 727 10.09 4.22 -39.70
C LEU A 727 9.48 2.98 -40.40
N VAL A 728 8.41 3.18 -41.18
CA VAL A 728 7.84 2.12 -42.04
C VAL A 728 8.85 1.74 -43.12
N ASP A 729 9.45 2.72 -43.79
CA ASP A 729 10.47 2.52 -44.83
C ASP A 729 11.72 1.81 -44.27
N ASP A 730 12.24 2.26 -43.12
CA ASP A 730 13.39 1.64 -42.42
C ASP A 730 13.11 0.17 -42.07
N LEU A 731 11.91 -0.16 -41.59
CA LEU A 731 11.51 -1.53 -41.25
C LEU A 731 11.38 -2.43 -42.48
N LEU A 732 10.70 -1.96 -43.52
CA LEU A 732 10.52 -2.70 -44.78
C LEU A 732 11.87 -2.96 -45.46
N HIS A 733 12.75 -1.95 -45.50
CA HIS A 733 14.11 -2.09 -45.99
C HIS A 733 14.93 -3.08 -45.16
N THR A 734 14.86 -3.02 -43.82
CA THR A 734 15.58 -3.93 -42.92
C THR A 734 15.14 -5.39 -43.08
N LEU A 735 13.86 -5.62 -43.37
CA LEU A 735 13.29 -6.95 -43.58
C LEU A 735 13.39 -7.45 -45.05
N GLY A 736 13.74 -6.58 -46.00
CA GLY A 736 13.75 -6.89 -47.43
C GLY A 736 12.35 -7.10 -48.03
N ILE A 737 11.33 -6.42 -47.48
CA ILE A 737 9.94 -6.55 -47.90
C ILE A 737 9.58 -5.39 -48.85
N GLU A 738 9.05 -5.71 -50.03
CA GLU A 738 8.60 -4.71 -51.00
C GLU A 738 7.41 -3.89 -50.44
N PRO A 739 7.44 -2.55 -50.45
CA PRO A 739 6.39 -1.73 -49.84
C PRO A 739 4.97 -1.96 -50.36
N SER A 740 4.84 -2.38 -51.63
CA SER A 740 3.56 -2.70 -52.26
C SER A 740 3.14 -4.17 -52.13
N ALA A 741 3.82 -4.98 -51.31
CA ALA A 741 3.44 -6.37 -51.09
C ALA A 741 2.02 -6.45 -50.48
N PRO A 742 1.10 -7.26 -51.06
CA PRO A 742 -0.25 -7.39 -50.54
C PRO A 742 -0.24 -8.19 -49.23
N VAL A 743 -1.02 -7.72 -48.26
CA VAL A 743 -1.23 -8.35 -46.96
C VAL A 743 -2.70 -8.30 -46.57
N MET A 744 -3.15 -9.31 -45.82
CA MET A 744 -4.53 -9.39 -45.33
C MET A 744 -4.64 -8.76 -43.95
N VAL A 745 -5.41 -7.68 -43.85
CA VAL A 745 -5.69 -6.96 -42.60
C VAL A 745 -7.13 -7.24 -42.16
N ALA A 746 -7.31 -7.68 -40.91
CA ALA A 746 -8.62 -7.93 -40.32
C ALA A 746 -9.55 -6.71 -40.47
N ASP A 747 -10.81 -6.96 -40.82
CA ASP A 747 -11.86 -5.95 -41.06
C ASP A 747 -11.55 -4.86 -42.12
N ARG A 748 -10.44 -4.99 -42.86
CA ARG A 748 -10.02 -4.07 -43.95
C ARG A 748 -9.81 -4.77 -45.29
N GLY A 749 -9.48 -6.06 -45.29
CA GLY A 749 -9.23 -6.82 -46.51
C GLY A 749 -7.77 -6.77 -46.95
N GLU A 750 -7.51 -6.89 -48.24
CA GLU A 750 -6.17 -6.82 -48.82
C GLU A 750 -5.70 -5.36 -48.91
N LEU A 751 -4.52 -5.07 -48.35
CA LEU A 751 -3.89 -3.74 -48.40
C LEU A 751 -2.38 -3.87 -48.73
N PRO A 752 -1.74 -2.82 -49.26
CA PRO A 752 -0.28 -2.73 -49.30
C PRO A 752 0.33 -2.75 -47.89
N VAL A 753 1.43 -3.48 -47.71
CA VAL A 753 2.09 -3.61 -46.40
C VAL A 753 2.56 -2.27 -45.83
N ASN A 754 3.00 -1.32 -46.66
CA ASN A 754 3.38 0.01 -46.18
C ASN A 754 2.18 0.80 -45.61
N GLU A 755 1.00 0.71 -46.22
CA GLU A 755 -0.22 1.33 -45.70
C GLU A 755 -0.69 0.66 -44.40
N ALA A 756 -0.64 -0.67 -44.33
CA ALA A 756 -0.97 -1.43 -43.14
C ALA A 756 -0.06 -1.06 -41.95
N LEU A 757 1.27 -1.05 -42.15
CA LEU A 757 2.23 -0.62 -41.14
C LEU A 757 2.10 0.88 -40.79
N HIS A 758 1.75 1.74 -41.74
CA HIS A 758 1.55 3.16 -41.49
C HIS A 758 0.32 3.45 -40.62
N ARG A 759 -0.79 2.73 -40.80
CA ARG A 759 -2.10 3.09 -40.21
C ARG A 759 -2.68 2.11 -39.18
N HIS A 760 -2.25 0.85 -39.17
CA HIS A 760 -3.02 -0.22 -38.50
C HIS A 760 -2.24 -1.04 -37.47
N PHE A 761 -0.90 -1.01 -37.49
CA PHE A 761 -0.07 -1.80 -36.56
C PHE A 761 0.87 -0.93 -35.71
N GLU A 762 1.16 -1.37 -34.49
CA GLU A 762 2.18 -0.79 -33.62
C GLU A 762 3.57 -1.32 -34.04
N ILE A 763 4.42 -0.43 -34.56
CA ILE A 763 5.71 -0.78 -35.18
C ILE A 763 6.93 -0.19 -34.46
N ALA A 764 6.72 0.68 -33.46
CA ALA A 764 7.80 1.26 -32.67
C ALA A 764 8.10 0.40 -31.43
N ARG A 765 7.07 -0.17 -30.80
CA ARG A 765 7.20 -0.95 -29.58
C ARG A 765 7.78 -2.36 -29.82
N ILE A 766 8.64 -2.80 -28.91
CA ILE A 766 9.10 -4.20 -28.80
C ILE A 766 8.13 -4.99 -27.91
N THR A 767 7.66 -6.15 -28.38
CA THR A 767 6.82 -7.08 -27.59
C THR A 767 7.59 -8.34 -27.19
N PRO A 768 7.25 -8.98 -26.05
CA PRO A 768 7.83 -10.27 -25.66
C PRO A 768 7.60 -11.37 -26.70
N GLU A 769 6.46 -11.34 -27.39
CA GLU A 769 6.08 -12.27 -28.45
C GLU A 769 7.05 -12.14 -29.64
N MET A 770 7.26 -10.92 -30.12
CA MET A 770 8.19 -10.62 -31.21
C MET A 770 9.64 -11.01 -30.85
N LEU A 771 10.07 -10.75 -29.61
CA LEU A 771 11.41 -11.16 -29.16
C LEU A 771 11.58 -12.69 -29.18
N ARG A 772 10.58 -13.46 -28.73
CA ARG A 772 10.60 -14.92 -28.80
C ARG A 772 10.57 -15.42 -30.25
N PHE A 773 9.78 -14.80 -31.11
CA PHE A 773 9.72 -15.13 -32.53
C PHE A 773 11.06 -14.89 -33.26
N ILE A 774 11.71 -13.75 -33.03
CA ILE A 774 13.04 -13.44 -33.56
C ILE A 774 14.07 -14.42 -33.01
N ARG A 775 14.03 -14.74 -31.70
CA ARG A 775 14.90 -15.77 -31.08
C ARG A 775 14.75 -17.11 -31.79
N ASP A 776 13.52 -17.56 -32.01
CA ASP A 776 13.25 -18.90 -32.56
C ASP A 776 13.66 -19.02 -34.03
N ARG A 777 13.53 -17.94 -34.81
CA ARG A 777 13.99 -17.88 -36.21
C ARG A 777 15.51 -17.69 -36.35
N THR A 778 16.14 -16.88 -35.52
CA THR A 778 17.58 -16.53 -35.65
C THR A 778 18.51 -17.47 -34.88
N GLN A 779 18.01 -18.10 -33.81
CA GLN A 779 18.81 -18.86 -32.83
C GLN A 779 20.03 -18.09 -32.30
N ASN A 780 19.94 -16.75 -32.25
CA ASN A 780 21.05 -15.90 -31.84
C ASN A 780 21.38 -16.09 -30.35
N ARG A 781 22.64 -16.43 -30.04
CA ARG A 781 23.10 -16.73 -28.67
C ARG A 781 22.89 -15.57 -27.68
N GLN A 782 23.05 -14.33 -28.12
CA GLN A 782 22.85 -13.14 -27.27
C GLN A 782 21.37 -12.97 -26.95
N LEU A 783 20.48 -13.07 -27.94
CA LEU A 783 19.04 -12.96 -27.73
C LEU A 783 18.49 -14.14 -26.92
N ILE A 784 19.00 -15.36 -27.13
CA ILE A 784 18.70 -16.52 -26.28
C ILE A 784 19.08 -16.23 -24.83
N LYS A 785 20.30 -15.74 -24.57
CA LYS A 785 20.76 -15.37 -23.22
C LYS A 785 19.85 -14.32 -22.58
N LEU A 786 19.60 -13.21 -23.29
CA LEU A 786 18.78 -12.11 -22.80
C LEU A 786 17.35 -12.53 -22.43
N LEU A 787 16.79 -13.53 -23.11
CA LEU A 787 15.42 -14.01 -22.86
C LEU A 787 15.32 -15.10 -21.79
N GLN A 788 16.40 -15.42 -21.08
CA GLN A 788 16.36 -16.33 -19.93
C GLN A 788 15.71 -15.67 -18.69
N SER A 789 15.10 -16.49 -17.83
CA SER A 789 14.42 -16.08 -16.58
C SER A 789 15.32 -15.31 -15.61
N GLU A 790 16.58 -15.72 -15.53
CA GLU A 790 17.63 -15.19 -14.68
C GLU A 790 18.18 -13.83 -15.18
N ASN A 791 18.03 -13.52 -16.47
CA ASN A 791 18.60 -12.33 -17.11
C ASN A 791 17.59 -11.18 -17.28
N GLN A 792 16.46 -11.19 -16.56
CA GLN A 792 15.40 -10.18 -16.68
C GLN A 792 15.87 -8.74 -16.41
N ALA A 793 16.87 -8.53 -15.55
CA ALA A 793 17.47 -7.22 -15.33
C ALA A 793 18.29 -6.75 -16.56
N GLU A 794 19.13 -7.64 -17.10
CA GLU A 794 19.94 -7.39 -18.31
C GLU A 794 19.03 -7.12 -19.53
N LEU A 795 17.94 -7.88 -19.68
CA LEU A 795 16.93 -7.65 -20.72
C LEU A 795 16.26 -6.28 -20.60
N LYS A 796 15.84 -5.88 -19.39
CA LYS A 796 15.22 -4.56 -19.16
C LYS A 796 16.20 -3.41 -19.43
N GLN A 797 17.46 -3.57 -19.08
CA GLN A 797 18.51 -2.60 -19.41
C GLN A 797 18.79 -2.55 -20.92
N TRP A 798 18.88 -3.70 -21.59
CA TRP A 798 19.15 -3.78 -23.04
C TRP A 798 17.99 -3.21 -23.88
N LEU A 799 16.74 -3.42 -23.45
CA LEU A 799 15.53 -2.86 -24.09
C LEU A 799 15.36 -1.35 -23.87
N TRP A 800 16.02 -0.75 -22.88
CA TRP A 800 15.84 0.67 -22.54
C TRP A 800 16.22 1.56 -23.73
N GLY A 801 15.27 2.40 -24.18
CA GLY A 801 15.45 3.28 -25.34
C GLY A 801 15.39 2.60 -26.71
N ARG A 802 15.22 1.27 -26.81
CA ARG A 802 15.09 0.58 -28.10
C ARG A 802 13.67 0.62 -28.65
N GLN A 803 13.56 0.66 -29.97
CA GLN A 803 12.34 0.39 -30.74
C GLN A 803 12.51 -0.91 -31.53
N LEU A 804 11.43 -1.44 -32.10
CA LEU A 804 11.45 -2.72 -32.84
C LEU A 804 12.51 -2.74 -33.96
N ILE A 805 12.69 -1.62 -34.65
CA ILE A 805 13.74 -1.45 -35.66
C ILE A 805 15.15 -1.73 -35.11
N ASP A 806 15.48 -1.31 -33.87
CA ASP A 806 16.78 -1.57 -33.25
C ASP A 806 17.01 -3.08 -33.01
N VAL A 807 15.94 -3.83 -32.73
CA VAL A 807 16.00 -5.29 -32.52
C VAL A 807 16.20 -6.01 -33.85
N LEU A 808 15.49 -5.60 -34.90
CA LEU A 808 15.58 -6.21 -36.23
C LEU A 808 16.90 -5.89 -36.93
N GLN A 809 17.51 -4.74 -36.65
CA GLN A 809 18.85 -4.38 -37.11
C GLN A 809 19.96 -5.17 -36.38
N GLU A 810 19.82 -5.42 -35.07
CA GLU A 810 20.80 -6.21 -34.29
C GLU A 810 20.64 -7.73 -34.52
N PHE A 811 19.41 -8.19 -34.77
CA PHE A 811 19.08 -9.60 -35.06
C PHE A 811 18.28 -9.76 -36.36
N PRO A 812 18.93 -9.65 -37.54
CA PRO A 812 18.26 -9.75 -38.83
C PRO A 812 17.53 -11.09 -39.02
N VAL A 813 16.30 -11.02 -39.52
CA VAL A 813 15.43 -12.18 -39.75
C VAL A 813 14.70 -12.02 -41.09
N THR A 814 14.60 -13.12 -41.86
CA THR A 814 13.86 -13.15 -43.13
C THR A 814 12.43 -13.65 -42.91
N LEU A 815 11.46 -12.84 -43.32
CA LEU A 815 10.02 -13.05 -43.11
C LEU A 815 9.25 -12.60 -44.37
N SER A 816 8.10 -13.21 -44.64
CA SER A 816 7.12 -12.61 -45.55
C SER A 816 6.38 -11.43 -44.89
N ALA A 817 5.78 -10.57 -45.72
CA ALA A 817 4.99 -9.42 -45.27
C ALA A 817 3.85 -9.83 -44.31
N GLN A 818 3.17 -10.94 -44.62
CA GLN A 818 2.06 -11.47 -43.83
C GLN A 818 2.55 -12.03 -42.47
N GLU A 819 3.64 -12.82 -42.47
CA GLU A 819 4.24 -13.34 -41.22
C GLU A 819 4.67 -12.19 -40.28
N PHE A 820 5.19 -11.09 -40.82
CA PHE A 820 5.58 -9.93 -40.01
C PHE A 820 4.37 -9.27 -39.35
N LEU A 821 3.29 -9.02 -40.10
CA LEU A 821 2.06 -8.44 -39.57
C LEU A 821 1.41 -9.29 -38.48
N GLU A 822 1.46 -10.61 -38.60
CA GLU A 822 0.90 -11.56 -37.61
C GLU A 822 1.64 -11.52 -36.26
N GLN A 823 2.86 -10.97 -36.20
CA GLN A 823 3.60 -10.75 -34.95
C GLN A 823 3.38 -9.35 -34.33
N LEU A 824 2.73 -8.44 -35.06
CA LEU A 824 2.49 -7.07 -34.63
C LEU A 824 1.14 -6.94 -33.91
N LYS A 825 1.06 -5.97 -33.00
CA LYS A 825 -0.19 -5.59 -32.34
C LYS A 825 -0.91 -4.51 -33.17
N PRO A 826 -2.26 -4.42 -33.12
CA PRO A 826 -2.97 -3.27 -33.69
C PRO A 826 -2.47 -1.95 -33.08
N LEU A 827 -2.33 -0.91 -33.90
CA LEU A 827 -1.97 0.43 -33.45
C LEU A 827 -3.07 0.97 -32.52
N GLN A 828 -2.69 1.60 -31.41
CA GLN A 828 -3.64 2.06 -30.39
C GLN A 828 -3.71 3.60 -30.31
N PRO A 829 -4.88 4.18 -30.02
CA PRO A 829 -5.04 5.61 -29.82
C PRO A 829 -4.36 6.06 -28.52
N ARG A 830 -3.90 7.31 -28.48
CA ARG A 830 -3.34 7.92 -27.28
C ARG A 830 -4.35 8.83 -26.60
N LEU A 831 -4.55 8.66 -25.30
CA LEU A 831 -5.37 9.54 -24.47
C LEU A 831 -4.53 10.74 -24.00
N TYR A 832 -5.14 11.92 -23.99
CA TYR A 832 -4.57 13.16 -23.46
C TYR A 832 -5.65 13.90 -22.64
N SER A 833 -5.32 14.34 -21.41
CA SER A 833 -6.22 15.14 -20.59
C SER A 833 -6.57 16.46 -21.29
N ILE A 834 -7.86 16.80 -21.36
CA ILE A 834 -8.33 17.97 -22.12
C ILE A 834 -7.97 19.27 -21.37
N SER A 835 -7.41 20.24 -22.08
CA SER A 835 -6.94 21.53 -21.55
C SER A 835 -7.79 22.74 -21.91
N SER A 836 -9.05 22.52 -22.27
CA SER A 836 -10.10 23.54 -22.42
C SER A 836 -11.35 23.21 -21.61
N SER A 837 -12.22 24.21 -21.43
CA SER A 837 -13.62 24.01 -21.01
C SER A 837 -14.55 24.19 -22.22
N PRO A 838 -15.63 23.39 -22.36
CA PRO A 838 -16.64 23.59 -23.39
C PRO A 838 -17.47 24.87 -23.17
N LYS A 839 -17.45 25.48 -21.97
CA LYS A 839 -18.10 26.78 -21.72
C LYS A 839 -17.24 27.97 -22.15
N ALA A 840 -15.93 27.80 -22.23
CA ALA A 840 -15.00 28.80 -22.77
C ALA A 840 -14.75 28.60 -24.28
N HIS A 841 -14.69 27.34 -24.73
CA HIS A 841 -14.41 26.91 -26.08
C HIS A 841 -15.46 25.86 -26.51
N PRO A 842 -16.70 26.26 -26.86
CA PRO A 842 -17.79 25.32 -27.15
C PRO A 842 -17.55 24.45 -28.39
N ASP A 843 -16.77 24.98 -29.32
CA ASP A 843 -16.49 24.40 -30.63
C ASP A 843 -15.08 23.80 -30.74
N GLU A 844 -14.28 23.79 -29.65
CA GLU A 844 -12.86 23.41 -29.69
C GLU A 844 -12.47 22.53 -28.49
N VAL A 845 -11.82 21.39 -28.76
CA VAL A 845 -11.16 20.60 -27.69
C VAL A 845 -9.66 20.83 -27.73
N HIS A 846 -9.09 21.20 -26.58
CA HIS A 846 -7.65 21.47 -26.46
C HIS A 846 -6.92 20.33 -25.75
N ILE A 847 -5.65 20.12 -26.09
CA ILE A 847 -4.75 19.23 -25.34
C ILE A 847 -3.35 19.86 -25.22
N THR A 848 -2.64 19.51 -24.15
CA THR A 848 -1.26 19.94 -23.88
C THR A 848 -0.35 18.72 -23.86
N VAL A 849 0.58 18.61 -24.81
CA VAL A 849 1.35 17.39 -25.07
C VAL A 849 2.84 17.67 -25.07
N SER A 850 3.61 16.90 -24.30
CA SER A 850 5.07 16.83 -24.44
C SER A 850 5.41 15.91 -25.61
N THR A 851 6.09 16.43 -26.61
CA THR A 851 6.55 15.66 -27.77
C THR A 851 7.71 14.75 -27.36
N VAL A 852 7.53 13.43 -27.53
CA VAL A 852 8.52 12.43 -27.10
C VAL A 852 9.57 12.26 -28.19
N ARG A 853 10.78 12.74 -27.90
CA ARG A 853 11.99 12.54 -28.71
C ARG A 853 13.15 12.19 -27.78
N TYR A 854 13.99 11.26 -28.20
CA TYR A 854 15.19 10.87 -27.47
C TYR A 854 16.19 10.22 -28.45
N GLU A 855 17.43 10.06 -28.02
CA GLU A 855 18.47 9.36 -28.78
C GLU A 855 18.77 8.02 -28.11
N ASN A 856 19.06 6.99 -28.90
CA ASN A 856 19.59 5.73 -28.43
C ASN A 856 20.68 5.25 -29.39
N ASN A 857 21.90 5.04 -28.90
CA ASN A 857 23.07 4.60 -29.69
C ASN A 857 23.30 5.42 -30.99
N GLY A 858 23.13 6.74 -30.95
CA GLY A 858 23.25 7.63 -32.13
C GLY A 858 22.01 7.67 -33.03
N ASN A 859 21.01 6.82 -32.80
CA ASN A 859 19.75 6.82 -33.54
C ASN A 859 18.71 7.71 -32.85
N ALA A 860 18.13 8.65 -33.60
CA ALA A 860 16.97 9.41 -33.14
C ALA A 860 15.73 8.50 -33.06
N ARG A 861 15.03 8.57 -31.93
CA ARG A 861 13.81 7.80 -31.65
C ARG A 861 12.69 8.76 -31.22
N LYS A 862 11.45 8.42 -31.60
CA LYS A 862 10.28 9.30 -31.56
C LYS A 862 9.05 8.54 -31.06
N GLY A 863 8.21 9.19 -30.24
CA GLY A 863 6.96 8.59 -29.74
C GLY A 863 5.77 8.87 -30.67
N VAL A 864 5.27 7.79 -31.31
CA VAL A 864 4.28 7.76 -32.41
C VAL A 864 3.29 8.93 -32.41
N CYS A 865 2.30 8.94 -31.51
CA CYS A 865 1.22 9.94 -31.52
C CYS A 865 1.72 11.37 -31.30
N SER A 866 2.67 11.57 -30.38
CA SER A 866 3.18 12.90 -30.04
C SER A 866 3.96 13.55 -31.19
N THR A 867 4.69 12.77 -31.98
CA THR A 867 5.39 13.25 -33.18
C THR A 867 4.53 13.23 -34.43
N PHE A 868 3.48 12.40 -34.50
CA PHE A 868 2.43 12.54 -35.49
C PHE A 868 1.78 13.93 -35.40
N LEU A 869 1.33 14.34 -34.20
CA LEU A 869 0.75 15.68 -33.99
C LEU A 869 1.76 16.82 -34.23
N ALA A 870 3.00 16.67 -33.80
CA ALA A 870 4.02 17.71 -33.95
C ALA A 870 4.51 17.86 -35.42
N ASP A 871 4.90 16.74 -36.05
CA ASP A 871 5.66 16.73 -37.31
C ASP A 871 4.76 16.51 -38.54
N LEU A 872 3.81 15.56 -38.46
CA LEU A 872 3.07 15.05 -39.64
C LEU A 872 1.71 15.73 -39.84
N ALA A 873 0.97 15.98 -38.75
CA ALA A 873 -0.37 16.55 -38.82
C ALA A 873 -0.34 18.03 -39.25
N THR A 874 -1.05 18.34 -40.32
CA THR A 874 -1.33 19.69 -40.81
C THR A 874 -2.77 20.11 -40.46
N GLU A 875 -3.12 21.37 -40.70
CA GLU A 875 -4.49 21.88 -40.54
C GLU A 875 -5.49 21.17 -41.47
N ASP A 876 -5.04 20.67 -42.63
CA ASP A 876 -5.83 19.84 -43.55
C ASP A 876 -5.91 18.36 -43.17
N THR A 877 -5.13 17.91 -42.18
CA THR A 877 -5.11 16.48 -41.79
C THR A 877 -6.36 16.14 -40.99
N GLU A 878 -7.13 15.15 -41.48
CA GLU A 878 -8.25 14.58 -40.72
C GLU A 878 -7.73 13.55 -39.73
N ILE A 879 -7.83 13.88 -38.45
CA ILE A 879 -7.35 13.12 -37.31
C ILE A 879 -8.56 12.46 -36.63
N PRO A 880 -8.64 11.12 -36.56
CA PRO A 880 -9.75 10.48 -35.87
C PRO A 880 -9.63 10.66 -34.35
N ILE A 881 -10.63 11.28 -33.74
CA ILE A 881 -10.70 11.56 -32.31
C ILE A 881 -11.94 10.95 -31.64
N PHE A 882 -11.88 10.74 -30.33
CA PHE A 882 -13.04 10.42 -29.49
C PHE A 882 -12.85 10.97 -28.07
N ILE A 883 -13.93 11.08 -27.30
CA ILE A 883 -13.88 11.51 -25.90
C ILE A 883 -13.95 10.28 -24.98
N GLN A 884 -12.96 10.12 -24.11
CA GLN A 884 -13.01 9.23 -22.96
C GLN A 884 -13.57 10.03 -21.78
N ARG A 885 -14.78 9.68 -21.33
CA ARG A 885 -15.43 10.34 -20.20
C ARG A 885 -14.76 9.97 -18.88
N ASN A 886 -14.51 10.95 -18.01
CA ASN A 886 -13.95 10.77 -16.67
C ASN A 886 -14.84 11.39 -15.58
N ALA A 887 -15.91 10.68 -15.21
CA ALA A 887 -16.90 11.16 -14.23
C ALA A 887 -16.34 11.41 -12.81
N HIS A 888 -15.10 11.01 -12.53
CA HIS A 888 -14.43 11.17 -11.24
C HIS A 888 -13.43 12.33 -11.19
N PHE A 889 -13.06 12.90 -12.34
CA PHE A 889 -12.17 14.06 -12.43
C PHE A 889 -12.92 15.26 -13.02
N ARG A 890 -13.54 16.04 -12.12
CA ARG A 890 -14.38 17.20 -12.43
C ARG A 890 -14.14 18.32 -11.43
N PRO A 891 -14.36 19.60 -11.81
CA PRO A 891 -14.47 20.68 -10.83
C PRO A 891 -15.54 20.39 -9.76
N PRO A 892 -15.45 20.98 -8.56
CA PRO A 892 -16.44 20.78 -7.51
C PRO A 892 -17.86 21.15 -7.97
N ALA A 893 -18.84 20.27 -7.70
CA ALA A 893 -20.25 20.53 -8.01
C ALA A 893 -20.83 21.72 -7.24
N ASN A 894 -20.26 22.03 -6.05
CA ASN A 894 -20.51 23.28 -5.35
C ASN A 894 -19.57 24.38 -5.92
N PRO A 895 -20.08 25.42 -6.60
CA PRO A 895 -19.26 26.48 -7.19
C PRO A 895 -18.53 27.35 -6.16
N ASP A 896 -18.95 27.33 -4.89
CA ASP A 896 -18.31 28.07 -3.80
C ASP A 896 -17.22 27.24 -3.09
N ALA A 897 -17.11 25.94 -3.36
CA ALA A 897 -16.07 25.10 -2.75
C ALA A 897 -14.67 25.47 -3.27
N PRO A 898 -13.65 25.60 -2.39
CA PRO A 898 -12.28 25.85 -2.81
C PRO A 898 -11.67 24.66 -3.57
N MET A 899 -10.64 24.93 -4.36
CA MET A 899 -9.96 23.94 -5.20
C MET A 899 -8.45 24.15 -5.17
N ILE A 900 -7.71 23.08 -4.87
CA ILE A 900 -6.25 23.01 -4.88
C ILE A 900 -5.85 22.02 -5.99
N MET A 901 -5.04 22.49 -6.94
CA MET A 901 -4.63 21.75 -8.13
C MET A 901 -3.13 21.57 -8.15
N VAL A 902 -2.64 20.33 -8.27
CA VAL A 902 -1.21 19.99 -8.31
C VAL A 902 -0.91 19.34 -9.65
N GLY A 903 -0.27 20.09 -10.54
CA GLY A 903 -0.07 19.69 -11.94
C GLY A 903 1.29 20.10 -12.49
N PRO A 904 2.38 19.40 -12.12
CA PRO A 904 3.67 19.58 -12.76
C PRO A 904 3.68 19.02 -14.19
N GLY A 905 4.50 19.61 -15.06
CA GLY A 905 4.57 19.17 -16.45
C GLY A 905 3.24 19.34 -17.19
N THR A 906 2.98 18.45 -18.15
CA THR A 906 1.69 18.35 -18.84
C THR A 906 0.51 18.08 -17.91
N GLY A 907 0.75 17.77 -16.62
CA GLY A 907 -0.27 17.71 -15.57
C GLY A 907 -1.03 19.03 -15.36
N ILE A 908 -0.58 20.16 -15.91
CA ILE A 908 -1.38 21.40 -15.94
C ILE A 908 -2.65 21.26 -16.78
N ALA A 909 -2.70 20.32 -17.73
CA ALA A 909 -3.70 20.27 -18.79
C ALA A 909 -5.15 20.39 -18.28
N PRO A 910 -5.69 19.48 -17.44
CA PRO A 910 -7.08 19.58 -17.01
C PRO A 910 -7.32 20.79 -16.09
N PHE A 911 -6.30 21.31 -15.41
CA PHE A 911 -6.42 22.47 -14.53
C PHE A 911 -6.60 23.78 -15.28
N ARG A 912 -6.04 23.90 -16.49
CA ARG A 912 -6.40 24.97 -17.43
C ARG A 912 -7.89 24.89 -17.77
N GLY A 913 -8.39 23.70 -18.11
CA GLY A 913 -9.82 23.46 -18.37
C GLY A 913 -10.70 23.78 -17.16
N PHE A 914 -10.30 23.39 -15.94
CA PHE A 914 -11.04 23.66 -14.70
C PHE A 914 -11.13 25.15 -14.37
N LEU A 915 -10.04 25.91 -14.54
CA LEU A 915 -10.05 27.36 -14.33
C LEU A 915 -10.97 28.07 -15.33
N GLN A 916 -10.93 27.66 -16.60
CA GLN A 916 -11.83 28.17 -17.63
C GLN A 916 -13.30 27.83 -17.35
N GLU A 917 -13.58 26.58 -16.94
CA GLU A 917 -14.93 26.10 -16.58
C GLU A 917 -15.51 26.92 -15.41
N ARG A 918 -14.73 27.12 -14.35
CA ARG A 918 -15.14 27.91 -13.18
C ARG A 918 -15.31 29.40 -13.52
N LYS A 919 -14.45 29.98 -14.36
CA LYS A 919 -14.56 31.39 -14.78
C LYS A 919 -15.80 31.60 -15.66
N ALA A 920 -16.04 30.73 -16.64
CA ALA A 920 -17.20 30.80 -17.53
C ALA A 920 -18.54 30.52 -16.82
N SER A 921 -18.54 29.70 -15.76
CA SER A 921 -19.72 29.44 -14.92
C SER A 921 -19.95 30.45 -13.78
N GLY A 922 -19.05 31.41 -13.58
CA GLY A 922 -19.15 32.41 -12.51
C GLY A 922 -18.97 31.86 -11.09
N ALA A 923 -18.24 30.74 -10.95
CA ALA A 923 -17.97 30.10 -9.66
C ALA A 923 -17.08 30.99 -8.77
N LYS A 924 -17.42 31.09 -7.47
CA LYS A 924 -16.79 32.05 -6.54
C LYS A 924 -15.79 31.42 -5.56
N GLY A 925 -15.78 30.09 -5.44
CA GLY A 925 -14.86 29.39 -4.54
C GLY A 925 -13.40 29.61 -4.96
N LYS A 926 -12.50 29.62 -3.99
CA LYS A 926 -11.08 29.93 -4.19
C LYS A 926 -10.39 28.87 -5.06
N ASN A 927 -9.46 29.28 -5.91
CA ASN A 927 -8.62 28.43 -6.76
C ASN A 927 -7.14 28.59 -6.39
N TRP A 928 -6.43 27.48 -6.27
CA TRP A 928 -4.98 27.43 -6.07
C TRP A 928 -4.36 26.46 -7.07
N LEU A 929 -3.37 26.92 -7.83
CA LEU A 929 -2.55 26.07 -8.69
C LEU A 929 -1.12 25.95 -8.14
N ILE A 930 -0.65 24.72 -7.99
CA ILE A 930 0.74 24.36 -7.73
C ILE A 930 1.29 23.72 -9.00
N PHE A 931 2.09 24.50 -9.74
CA PHE A 931 2.71 24.13 -11.01
C PHE A 931 4.19 23.79 -10.79
N GLY A 932 4.79 23.00 -11.69
CA GLY A 932 6.24 22.77 -11.67
C GLY A 932 6.79 22.28 -13.00
N GLU A 933 8.04 22.66 -13.29
CA GLU A 933 8.77 22.23 -14.48
C GLU A 933 10.29 22.28 -14.28
N GLN A 934 11.08 22.27 -15.35
CA GLN A 934 12.53 22.44 -15.31
C GLN A 934 12.94 23.89 -15.01
N ARG A 935 12.52 24.86 -15.84
CA ARG A 935 12.94 26.27 -15.74
C ARG A 935 11.81 27.27 -15.91
N GLU A 936 11.84 28.39 -15.18
CA GLU A 936 10.86 29.47 -15.31
C GLU A 936 10.91 30.11 -16.71
N ASP A 937 12.11 30.45 -17.17
CA ASP A 937 12.29 31.25 -18.39
C ASP A 937 11.86 30.49 -19.66
N SER A 938 12.14 29.19 -19.74
CA SER A 938 11.86 28.37 -20.91
C SER A 938 10.60 27.51 -20.81
N ASP A 939 10.18 27.08 -19.62
CA ASP A 939 9.21 25.98 -19.46
C ASP A 939 7.95 26.36 -18.67
N PHE A 940 7.83 27.61 -18.22
CA PHE A 940 6.59 28.12 -17.61
C PHE A 940 5.54 28.48 -18.67
N TYR A 941 4.92 27.46 -19.25
CA TYR A 941 3.85 27.63 -20.23
C TYR A 941 2.52 28.07 -19.61
N PHE A 942 1.70 28.73 -20.44
CA PHE A 942 0.48 29.45 -20.03
C PHE A 942 0.70 30.58 -19.00
N ARG A 943 1.95 30.97 -18.72
CA ARG A 943 2.31 32.04 -17.76
C ARG A 943 1.40 33.26 -17.82
N GLY A 944 1.20 33.86 -19.00
CA GLY A 944 0.35 35.05 -19.15
C GLY A 944 -1.13 34.81 -18.84
N GLU A 945 -1.67 33.62 -19.14
CA GLU A 945 -3.05 33.24 -18.78
C GLU A 945 -3.18 33.09 -17.25
N LEU A 946 -2.20 32.45 -16.61
CA LEU A 946 -2.19 32.21 -15.15
C LEU A 946 -1.91 33.49 -14.34
N GLU A 947 -0.98 34.33 -14.78
CA GLU A 947 -0.66 35.61 -14.14
C GLU A 947 -1.86 36.57 -14.23
N ALA A 948 -2.54 36.65 -15.39
CA ALA A 948 -3.77 37.44 -15.53
C ALA A 948 -4.89 36.94 -14.61
N LEU A 949 -5.14 35.63 -14.52
CA LEU A 949 -6.13 35.07 -13.59
C LEU A 949 -5.80 35.36 -12.11
N ARG A 950 -4.50 35.46 -11.77
CA ARG A 950 -4.05 35.86 -10.42
C ARG A 950 -4.26 37.36 -10.17
N GLU A 951 -3.96 38.21 -11.14
CA GLU A 951 -4.15 39.67 -11.05
C GLU A 951 -5.63 40.07 -10.99
N GLU A 952 -6.50 39.36 -11.71
CA GLU A 952 -7.97 39.47 -11.57
C GLU A 952 -8.49 38.99 -10.19
N GLY A 953 -7.64 38.34 -9.38
CA GLY A 953 -8.03 37.75 -8.10
C GLY A 953 -8.87 36.48 -8.22
N PHE A 954 -8.97 35.87 -9.41
CA PHE A 954 -9.71 34.62 -9.65
C PHE A 954 -8.89 33.39 -9.26
N LEU A 955 -7.58 33.41 -9.51
CA LEU A 955 -6.60 32.43 -9.04
C LEU A 955 -5.89 33.00 -7.81
N GLN A 956 -6.43 32.78 -6.61
CA GLN A 956 -5.96 33.45 -5.40
C GLN A 956 -4.54 33.03 -5.00
N ARG A 957 -4.09 31.83 -5.38
CA ARG A 957 -2.69 31.41 -5.21
C ARG A 957 -2.17 30.66 -6.44
N LEU A 958 -0.95 31.01 -6.83
CA LEU A 958 -0.17 30.35 -7.87
C LEU A 958 1.24 30.14 -7.32
N ASN A 959 1.62 28.88 -7.13
CA ASN A 959 2.94 28.50 -6.65
C ASN A 959 3.66 27.66 -7.70
N THR A 960 4.93 27.97 -7.94
CA THR A 960 5.74 27.36 -9.00
C THR A 960 6.97 26.66 -8.43
N ALA A 961 7.27 25.47 -8.97
CA ALA A 961 8.41 24.65 -8.60
C ALA A 961 9.30 24.40 -9.83
N PHE A 962 10.39 25.15 -9.96
CA PHE A 962 11.35 24.99 -11.05
C PHE A 962 12.55 24.18 -10.56
N SER A 963 12.74 23.01 -11.15
CA SER A 963 13.68 22.00 -10.66
C SER A 963 15.14 22.21 -11.10
N ARG A 964 15.43 23.22 -11.93
CA ARG A 964 16.76 23.47 -12.51
C ARG A 964 17.26 24.91 -12.49
N ASP A 965 16.51 25.85 -11.90
CA ASP A 965 16.90 27.27 -11.83
C ASP A 965 17.84 27.58 -10.65
N GLN A 966 17.96 26.65 -9.71
CA GLN A 966 18.89 26.67 -8.59
C GLN A 966 19.54 25.28 -8.39
N ALA A 967 20.57 25.20 -7.54
CA ALA A 967 21.33 23.96 -7.33
C ALA A 967 20.49 22.84 -6.68
N GLU A 968 19.61 23.20 -5.75
CA GLU A 968 18.64 22.30 -5.12
C GLU A 968 17.42 22.10 -6.02
N LYS A 969 16.90 20.86 -6.11
CA LYS A 969 15.73 20.60 -6.96
C LYS A 969 14.45 20.90 -6.20
N ILE A 970 13.76 21.97 -6.60
CA ILE A 970 12.43 22.32 -6.06
C ILE A 970 11.35 21.61 -6.90
N TYR A 971 10.50 20.83 -6.24
CA TYR A 971 9.37 20.13 -6.83
C TYR A 971 8.04 20.52 -6.16
N VAL A 972 6.91 20.11 -6.72
CA VAL A 972 5.58 20.51 -6.24
C VAL A 972 5.29 20.04 -4.81
N GLN A 973 5.80 18.88 -4.39
CA GLN A 973 5.72 18.43 -3.01
C GLN A 973 6.44 19.36 -2.02
N HIS A 974 7.51 20.04 -2.43
CA HIS A 974 8.19 21.01 -1.57
C HIS A 974 7.31 22.25 -1.36
N ARG A 975 6.62 22.71 -2.42
CA ARG A 975 5.63 23.81 -2.32
C ARG A 975 4.39 23.44 -1.50
N ILE A 976 3.98 22.17 -1.52
CA ILE A 976 2.90 21.65 -0.65
C ILE A 976 3.31 21.73 0.83
N LEU A 977 4.54 21.31 1.15
CA LEU A 977 5.06 21.37 2.53
C LEU A 977 5.30 22.82 2.99
N GLU A 978 5.88 23.67 2.13
CA GLU A 978 6.13 25.10 2.38
C GLU A 978 4.85 25.88 2.73
N HIS A 979 3.72 25.53 2.09
CA HIS A 979 2.42 26.16 2.33
C HIS A 979 1.42 25.24 3.04
N GLY A 980 1.93 24.29 3.83
CA GLY A 980 1.11 23.29 4.51
C GLY A 980 0.03 23.90 5.41
N ALA A 981 0.32 25.02 6.08
CA ALA A 981 -0.64 25.69 6.95
C ALA A 981 -1.86 26.22 6.18
N GLU A 982 -1.66 26.90 5.05
CA GLU A 982 -2.77 27.41 4.25
C GLU A 982 -3.47 26.31 3.44
N ILE A 983 -2.75 25.27 2.99
CA ILE A 983 -3.37 24.08 2.37
C ILE A 983 -4.31 23.42 3.38
N TRP A 984 -3.86 23.20 4.61
CA TRP A 984 -4.70 22.64 5.67
C TRP A 984 -5.92 23.52 5.98
N ALA A 985 -5.75 24.85 6.06
CA ALA A 985 -6.87 25.76 6.26
C ALA A 985 -7.92 25.64 5.14
N TRP A 986 -7.51 25.53 3.87
CA TRP A 986 -8.43 25.31 2.75
C TRP A 986 -9.09 23.92 2.80
N LEU A 987 -8.38 22.87 3.21
CA LEU A 987 -8.96 21.53 3.39
C LEU A 987 -10.06 21.52 4.46
N GLN A 988 -9.91 22.33 5.52
CA GLN A 988 -10.93 22.57 6.55
C GLN A 988 -12.10 23.43 6.06
N GLU A 989 -11.87 24.34 5.11
CA GLU A 989 -12.96 25.02 4.35
C GLU A 989 -13.69 24.08 3.35
N GLY A 990 -13.35 22.79 3.33
CA GLY A 990 -13.97 21.81 2.43
C GLY A 990 -13.38 21.76 1.03
N ALA A 991 -12.14 22.24 0.84
CA ALA A 991 -11.48 22.22 -0.47
C ALA A 991 -11.44 20.81 -1.10
N HIS A 992 -11.51 20.79 -2.42
CA HIS A 992 -11.17 19.64 -3.24
C HIS A 992 -9.70 19.73 -3.68
N PHE A 993 -8.96 18.63 -3.55
CA PHE A 993 -7.55 18.48 -3.87
C PHE A 993 -7.40 17.59 -5.11
N TYR A 994 -6.70 18.06 -6.13
CA TYR A 994 -6.55 17.38 -7.41
C TYR A 994 -5.08 17.20 -7.78
N VAL A 995 -4.74 16.03 -8.33
CA VAL A 995 -3.38 15.72 -8.80
C VAL A 995 -3.43 15.24 -10.25
N CYS A 996 -2.58 15.78 -11.12
CA CYS A 996 -2.46 15.31 -12.50
C CYS A 996 -0.99 15.28 -12.94
N GLY A 997 -0.60 14.27 -13.73
CA GLY A 997 0.77 14.07 -14.21
C GLY A 997 1.29 12.64 -13.99
N ASP A 998 2.60 12.49 -13.77
CA ASP A 998 3.26 11.18 -13.62
C ASP A 998 2.69 10.33 -12.46
N ALA A 999 2.21 9.13 -12.80
CA ALA A 999 1.70 8.16 -11.85
C ALA A 999 2.80 7.41 -11.07
N ARG A 1000 4.02 7.33 -11.61
CA ARG A 1000 5.05 6.39 -11.09
C ARG A 1000 5.71 6.89 -9.81
N GLN A 1001 6.05 8.18 -9.80
CA GLN A 1001 6.79 8.85 -8.72
C GLN A 1001 6.02 10.07 -8.18
N MET A 1002 5.64 11.02 -9.03
CA MET A 1002 5.09 12.32 -8.61
C MET A 1002 3.81 12.17 -7.79
N ALA A 1003 2.84 11.38 -8.27
CA ALA A 1003 1.57 11.18 -7.57
C ALA A 1003 1.74 10.62 -6.14
N LYS A 1004 2.76 9.79 -5.90
CA LYS A 1004 3.06 9.21 -4.58
C LYS A 1004 3.75 10.22 -3.65
N GLU A 1005 4.66 11.01 -4.19
CA GLU A 1005 5.35 12.07 -3.45
C GLU A 1005 4.37 13.18 -3.02
N VAL A 1006 3.39 13.52 -3.88
CA VAL A 1006 2.30 14.45 -3.56
C VAL A 1006 1.34 13.88 -2.50
N ASP A 1007 0.96 12.61 -2.59
CA ASP A 1007 0.14 11.94 -1.57
C ASP A 1007 0.82 11.92 -0.19
N ALA A 1008 2.12 11.62 -0.16
CA ALA A 1008 2.93 11.65 1.06
C ALA A 1008 3.10 13.07 1.64
N ALA A 1009 3.24 14.08 0.78
CA ALA A 1009 3.30 15.48 1.19
C ALA A 1009 1.95 15.96 1.78
N LEU A 1010 0.83 15.63 1.13
CA LEU A 1010 -0.51 15.93 1.63
C LEU A 1010 -0.75 15.29 3.01
N LYS A 1011 -0.42 14.00 3.19
CA LYS A 1011 -0.50 13.32 4.49
C LYS A 1011 0.40 13.97 5.55
N THR A 1012 1.58 14.44 5.14
CA THR A 1012 2.50 15.16 6.04
C THR A 1012 1.92 16.50 6.49
N VAL A 1013 1.29 17.26 5.57
CA VAL A 1013 0.57 18.50 5.87
C VAL A 1013 -0.58 18.27 6.84
N ILE A 1014 -1.43 17.26 6.58
CA ILE A 1014 -2.56 16.89 7.45
C ILE A 1014 -2.07 16.51 8.86
N ARG A 1015 -1.00 15.70 8.95
CA ARG A 1015 -0.37 15.32 10.21
C ARG A 1015 0.17 16.52 10.99
N GLN A 1016 0.94 17.39 10.33
CA GLN A 1016 1.63 18.53 10.97
C GLN A 1016 0.68 19.67 11.35
N HIS A 1017 -0.23 20.06 10.46
CA HIS A 1017 -1.10 21.23 10.67
C HIS A 1017 -2.49 20.87 11.22
N GLY A 1018 -2.94 19.62 11.02
CA GLY A 1018 -4.14 19.08 11.66
C GLY A 1018 -3.91 18.48 13.05
N GLY A 1019 -2.66 18.34 13.50
CA GLY A 1019 -2.34 17.71 14.79
C GLY A 1019 -2.66 16.21 14.86
N MET A 1020 -2.85 15.58 13.71
CA MET A 1020 -3.25 14.17 13.57
C MET A 1020 -2.06 13.24 13.68
N THR A 1021 -2.30 11.99 14.07
CA THR A 1021 -1.35 10.88 13.94
C THR A 1021 -1.22 10.42 12.47
N ALA A 1022 -0.30 9.48 12.21
CA ALA A 1022 -0.12 8.94 10.86
C ALA A 1022 -1.35 8.16 10.35
N ASP A 1023 -2.04 7.44 11.23
CA ASP A 1023 -3.22 6.65 10.87
C ASP A 1023 -4.45 7.54 10.67
N GLU A 1024 -4.66 8.53 11.55
CA GLU A 1024 -5.71 9.55 11.37
C GLU A 1024 -5.52 10.36 10.07
N ALA A 1025 -4.27 10.72 9.72
CA ALA A 1025 -3.98 11.39 8.45
C ALA A 1025 -4.24 10.48 7.23
N ASN A 1026 -3.98 9.16 7.34
CA ASN A 1026 -4.35 8.20 6.31
C ASN A 1026 -5.87 8.08 6.17
N ASP A 1027 -6.62 8.02 7.27
CA ASP A 1027 -8.07 7.90 7.27
C ASP A 1027 -8.77 9.18 6.78
N TYR A 1028 -8.24 10.36 7.12
CA TYR A 1028 -8.72 11.63 6.55
C TYR A 1028 -8.57 11.66 5.02
N VAL A 1029 -7.44 11.17 4.48
CA VAL A 1029 -7.24 11.07 3.02
C VAL A 1029 -8.17 10.02 2.39
N LYS A 1030 -8.43 8.89 3.06
CA LYS A 1030 -9.44 7.91 2.60
C LYS A 1030 -10.84 8.55 2.55
N GLU A 1031 -11.22 9.30 3.58
CA GLU A 1031 -12.50 10.02 3.61
C GLU A 1031 -12.59 11.06 2.49
N MET A 1032 -11.53 11.82 2.23
CA MET A 1032 -11.47 12.74 1.09
C MET A 1032 -11.68 12.02 -0.25
N SER A 1033 -11.07 10.85 -0.46
CA SER A 1033 -11.29 10.05 -1.68
C SER A 1033 -12.73 9.55 -1.78
N LEU A 1034 -13.30 9.00 -0.70
CA LEU A 1034 -14.69 8.53 -0.64
C LEU A 1034 -15.70 9.65 -0.89
N THR A 1035 -15.43 10.85 -0.37
CA THR A 1035 -16.26 12.06 -0.55
C THR A 1035 -15.96 12.81 -1.87
N LYS A 1036 -15.09 12.28 -2.74
CA LYS A 1036 -14.65 12.89 -4.01
C LYS A 1036 -14.00 14.28 -3.85
N ARG A 1037 -13.48 14.58 -2.65
CA ARG A 1037 -12.63 15.74 -2.36
C ARG A 1037 -11.16 15.51 -2.65
N TYR A 1038 -10.73 14.27 -2.92
CA TYR A 1038 -9.41 13.96 -3.47
C TYR A 1038 -9.58 13.16 -4.76
N ALA A 1039 -9.05 13.68 -5.87
CA ALA A 1039 -9.14 13.05 -7.19
C ALA A 1039 -7.81 13.12 -7.95
N ARG A 1040 -7.54 12.12 -8.80
CA ARG A 1040 -6.26 11.95 -9.50
C ARG A 1040 -6.48 11.59 -10.96
N ASP A 1041 -5.78 12.26 -11.86
CA ASP A 1041 -5.70 11.96 -13.30
C ASP A 1041 -4.24 11.76 -13.69
N VAL A 1042 -3.74 10.53 -13.50
CA VAL A 1042 -2.31 10.23 -13.54
C VAL A 1042 -2.00 9.10 -14.53
N TYR A 1043 -0.86 9.22 -15.23
CA TYR A 1043 -0.47 8.41 -16.38
C TYR A 1043 1.02 8.02 -16.40
#